data_AF-A0A9P6URF1-F1
#
_entry.id   AF-A0A9P6URF1-F1
#
_cell.length_a   1.000
_cell.length_b   1.000
_cell.length_c   1.000
_cell.angle_alpha   90.00
_cell.angle_beta   90.00
_cell.angle_gamma   90.00
#
_symmetry.space_group_name_H-M   'P 1'
#
loop_
_entity.id
_entity.type
_entity.pdbx_description
1 polymer ?
#
loop_
_entity_poly.entity_id
_entity_poly.type
_entity_poly.pdbx_seq_one_letter_code
_entity_poly.pdbx_strand_id
1 'polypeptide(L)'
;MDQASDLAIQGTNTSSITSKRSLERLGYLETSHVPGVTEQDTPMMFKYVVPRPSRRSPVINRAYYQRTESIRILVEGWIADCEALGLDECAVISLGCGFDPTFFRLATLRNGRQSRTKLKYVDIDYPTLITERLYMIRGQEKLFDLLPEDPIKDDIGDFISDTYSCLGIDLRKLDDLKRGLEEAGITKDGPRIPILVISEVVLAYLEAAESDAVIKFFADYPEGMHFQRTMTPLKTLRVYQSLDDHLNRFQELGWPSCDIINMNLFTDFVVMPTGADHQRVSQLEFFDEYDELYWIGGYYFIAVATTGPGETPVMTRSPDVLRRIGVQSKLKDPRSLADEHVDRGSYASLDSAGTTRTTSASAVISAIDVKWCGQNSFSTLDINRKGHTVSILGDEAYIFGGFGLDTTDNQENQRVFQARTQQTRLGSVMRLNLVDGSSETLLTDENSPAPRMHHSAVTTLDGSAIYIYGGRDGPTKIHNDVWRFTTEDGWGPLWKAKVNQAGDSSMPKGLYKHTANIMRVAGREMMVVFGGRLESGEANDQVWAFDLEDGLWGHFAWRDQEQRQAISGIFSHSAVVVTDSNQQDSLVVVGGIRGYDERVLNSVWKITLSGSEQQCWVTAQEIQVKAINNDDSLKPRFGHTSVAVGDDRIWVLGGVSSPGLLQWQETMVEIRINTGKFQHLRPSEFKELVMVGHATAVDTSRGRVIGVGGGGTCFGFGAWWDAGGWALQL
;
A
#
# COMPACT_ATOMS: atom_id res chain seq x y z
N MET A 1 -36.40 0.81 8.86
CA MET A 1 -35.18 -0.01 8.93
C MET A 1 -35.09 -0.75 7.62
N ASP A 2 -33.96 -0.63 6.91
CA ASP A 2 -33.82 -1.12 5.54
C ASP A 2 -33.25 -2.54 5.53
N GLN A 3 -34.13 -3.54 5.47
CA GLN A 3 -33.78 -4.97 5.46
C GLN A 3 -32.83 -5.34 4.30
N ALA A 4 -32.86 -4.59 3.19
CA ALA A 4 -31.94 -4.80 2.08
C ALA A 4 -30.49 -4.41 2.42
N SER A 5 -30.30 -3.36 3.22
CA SER A 5 -28.98 -2.94 3.71
C SER A 5 -28.37 -3.99 4.63
N ASP A 6 -29.17 -4.56 5.55
CA ASP A 6 -28.68 -5.57 6.51
C ASP A 6 -28.29 -6.87 5.78
N LEU A 7 -29.06 -7.30 4.77
CA LEU A 7 -28.71 -8.44 3.92
C LEU A 7 -27.42 -8.21 3.10
N ALA A 8 -27.22 -6.99 2.58
CA ALA A 8 -25.99 -6.64 1.88
C ALA A 8 -24.76 -6.70 2.81
N ILE A 9 -24.90 -6.24 4.07
CA ILE A 9 -23.85 -6.36 5.10
C ILE A 9 -23.53 -7.84 5.37
N GLN A 10 -24.54 -8.69 5.53
CA GLN A 10 -24.34 -10.14 5.73
C GLN A 10 -23.60 -10.79 4.54
N GLY A 11 -23.86 -10.33 3.31
CA GLY A 11 -23.14 -10.77 2.11
C GLY A 11 -21.64 -10.45 2.09
N THR A 12 -21.17 -9.47 2.86
CA THR A 12 -19.73 -9.13 2.95
C THR A 12 -18.91 -10.25 3.61
N ASN A 13 -19.54 -11.05 4.49
CA ASN A 13 -18.92 -12.20 5.14
C ASN A 13 -18.38 -13.21 4.11
N THR A 14 -19.19 -13.56 3.10
CA THR A 14 -18.80 -14.50 2.03
C THR A 14 -17.56 -14.02 1.27
N SER A 15 -17.47 -12.72 0.99
CA SER A 15 -16.30 -12.15 0.31
C SER A 15 -15.05 -12.25 1.18
N SER A 16 -15.17 -11.88 2.46
CA SER A 16 -14.07 -11.89 3.44
C SER A 16 -13.52 -13.30 3.66
N ILE A 17 -14.39 -14.26 3.99
CA ILE A 17 -13.97 -15.63 4.29
C ILE A 17 -13.37 -16.34 3.07
N THR A 18 -13.88 -16.04 1.88
CA THR A 18 -13.31 -16.57 0.63
C THR A 18 -11.91 -16.01 0.37
N SER A 19 -11.65 -14.74 0.69
CA SER A 19 -10.32 -14.15 0.60
C SER A 19 -9.36 -14.77 1.63
N LYS A 20 -9.79 -14.96 2.89
CA LYS A 20 -9.01 -15.68 3.92
C LYS A 20 -8.69 -17.13 3.48
N ARG A 21 -9.63 -17.83 2.82
CA ARG A 21 -9.39 -19.16 2.22
C ARG A 21 -8.37 -19.13 1.07
N SER A 22 -8.32 -18.06 0.28
CA SER A 22 -7.31 -17.89 -0.77
C SER A 22 -5.90 -17.86 -0.18
N LEU A 23 -5.72 -17.12 0.93
CA LEU A 23 -4.45 -17.07 1.67
C LEU A 23 -4.00 -18.44 2.14
N GLU A 24 -4.92 -19.17 2.76
CA GLU A 24 -4.68 -20.51 3.29
C GLU A 24 -4.21 -21.47 2.19
N ARG A 25 -4.80 -21.39 0.99
CA ARG A 25 -4.38 -22.22 -0.15
C ARG A 25 -2.98 -21.86 -0.66
N LEU A 26 -2.58 -20.59 -0.53
CA LEU A 26 -1.34 -20.05 -1.08
C LEU A 26 -0.16 -20.09 -0.08
N GLY A 27 -0.34 -20.62 1.13
CA GLY A 27 0.73 -20.72 2.13
C GLY A 27 0.99 -19.45 2.96
N TYR A 28 0.13 -18.43 2.83
CA TYR A 28 0.31 -17.19 3.62
C TYR A 28 0.15 -17.41 5.13
N LEU A 29 -0.67 -18.38 5.54
CA LEU A 29 -1.17 -18.55 6.91
C LEU A 29 -0.52 -19.73 7.67
N GLU A 30 0.67 -20.13 7.24
CA GLU A 30 1.47 -21.23 7.79
C GLU A 30 2.14 -20.89 9.13
N THR A 31 2.19 -19.60 9.50
CA THR A 31 2.73 -19.11 10.77
C THR A 31 1.75 -19.30 11.95
N SER A 32 2.31 -19.41 13.15
CA SER A 32 1.60 -19.46 14.43
C SER A 32 2.38 -18.68 15.48
N HIS A 33 1.67 -17.95 16.34
CA HIS A 33 2.25 -17.12 17.42
C HIS A 33 2.13 -17.79 18.79
N VAL A 34 1.51 -18.97 18.86
CA VAL A 34 1.48 -19.80 20.06
C VAL A 34 2.87 -20.43 20.30
N PRO A 35 3.48 -20.25 21.49
CA PRO A 35 4.80 -20.78 21.80
C PRO A 35 4.94 -22.29 21.55
N GLY A 36 6.00 -22.68 20.81
CA GLY A 36 6.31 -24.07 20.51
C GLY A 36 5.43 -24.72 19.44
N VAL A 37 4.64 -23.96 18.68
CA VAL A 37 4.00 -24.43 17.43
C VAL A 37 5.00 -24.30 16.29
N THR A 38 5.16 -25.38 15.51
CA THR A 38 5.88 -25.31 14.23
C THR A 38 4.90 -25.08 13.07
N GLU A 39 5.43 -24.75 11.90
CA GLU A 39 4.65 -24.63 10.67
C GLU A 39 3.83 -25.90 10.38
N GLN A 40 4.42 -27.07 10.62
CA GLN A 40 3.78 -28.37 10.41
C GLN A 40 2.61 -28.65 11.37
N ASP A 41 2.63 -28.02 12.55
CA ASP A 41 1.57 -28.15 13.56
C ASP A 41 0.42 -27.15 13.34
N THR A 42 0.60 -26.19 12.42
CA THR A 42 -0.33 -25.07 12.24
C THR A 42 -1.60 -25.51 11.51
N PRO A 43 -2.79 -25.45 12.15
CA PRO A 43 -3.97 -26.07 11.59
C PRO A 43 -4.68 -25.13 10.61
N MET A 44 -5.01 -25.68 9.44
CA MET A 44 -5.70 -25.01 8.34
C MET A 44 -7.22 -25.18 8.47
N MET A 45 -7.92 -24.14 8.91
CA MET A 45 -9.34 -24.17 9.24
C MET A 45 -10.26 -23.57 8.17
N PHE A 46 -9.80 -22.61 7.36
CA PHE A 46 -10.66 -21.92 6.38
C PHE A 46 -11.21 -22.88 5.33
N LYS A 47 -10.49 -23.95 4.99
CA LYS A 47 -10.94 -25.02 4.08
C LYS A 47 -12.21 -25.72 4.52
N TYR A 48 -12.47 -25.78 5.82
CA TYR A 48 -13.63 -26.45 6.38
C TYR A 48 -14.89 -25.60 6.28
N VAL A 49 -14.72 -24.28 6.27
CA VAL A 49 -15.76 -23.26 6.13
C VAL A 49 -16.01 -22.91 4.66
N VAL A 50 -14.96 -22.86 3.85
CA VAL A 50 -14.99 -22.57 2.42
C VAL A 50 -14.33 -23.71 1.66
N PRO A 51 -15.06 -24.81 1.38
CA PRO A 51 -14.49 -26.00 0.75
C PRO A 51 -13.93 -25.74 -0.64
N ARG A 52 -14.59 -24.86 -1.42
CA ARG A 52 -14.19 -24.50 -2.78
C ARG A 52 -13.45 -23.16 -2.78
N PRO A 53 -12.12 -23.16 -2.89
CA PRO A 53 -11.35 -21.92 -2.89
C PRO A 53 -11.59 -21.15 -4.19
N SER A 54 -11.82 -19.84 -4.09
CA SER A 54 -11.83 -18.94 -5.24
C SER A 54 -10.47 -18.29 -5.45
N ARG A 55 -10.14 -17.88 -6.68
CA ARG A 55 -8.97 -17.01 -6.92
C ARG A 55 -9.29 -15.58 -6.47
N ARG A 56 -8.25 -14.90 -6.01
CA ARG A 56 -8.21 -13.47 -5.68
C ARG A 56 -6.98 -12.87 -6.34
N SER A 57 -7.00 -11.56 -6.59
CA SER A 57 -5.81 -10.87 -7.08
C SER A 57 -4.72 -10.84 -5.99
N PRO A 58 -3.44 -10.76 -6.38
CA PRO A 58 -2.32 -10.66 -5.44
C PRO A 58 -2.47 -9.52 -4.42
N VAL A 59 -2.97 -8.35 -4.83
CA VAL A 59 -3.24 -7.23 -3.91
C VAL A 59 -4.30 -7.56 -2.85
N ILE A 60 -5.35 -8.29 -3.23
CA ILE A 60 -6.38 -8.75 -2.29
C ILE A 60 -5.76 -9.75 -1.32
N ASN A 61 -4.95 -10.70 -1.81
CA ASN A 61 -4.28 -11.66 -0.94
C ASN A 61 -3.34 -10.95 0.05
N ARG A 62 -2.45 -10.06 -0.40
CA ARG A 62 -1.53 -9.34 0.51
C ARG A 62 -2.28 -8.48 1.54
N ALA A 63 -3.32 -7.74 1.13
CA ALA A 63 -4.13 -6.95 2.06
C ALA A 63 -4.87 -7.84 3.08
N TYR A 64 -5.43 -8.98 2.64
CA TYR A 64 -6.07 -9.92 3.55
C TYR A 64 -5.07 -10.69 4.43
N TYR A 65 -3.83 -10.89 3.97
CA TYR A 65 -2.76 -11.46 4.80
C TYR A 65 -2.43 -10.52 5.94
N GLN A 66 -2.11 -9.25 5.65
CA GLN A 66 -1.93 -8.23 6.67
C GLN A 66 -3.13 -8.19 7.63
N ARG A 67 -4.36 -8.29 7.10
CA ARG A 67 -5.58 -8.34 7.91
C ARG A 67 -5.67 -9.52 8.85
N THR A 68 -5.56 -10.72 8.31
CA THR A 68 -5.79 -11.97 9.03
C THR A 68 -4.68 -12.22 10.04
N GLU A 69 -3.43 -11.99 9.62
CA GLU A 69 -2.27 -12.23 10.47
C GLU A 69 -2.19 -11.23 11.63
N SER A 70 -2.62 -9.99 11.43
CA SER A 70 -2.71 -9.03 12.52
C SER A 70 -3.64 -9.49 13.64
N ILE A 71 -4.85 -9.95 13.30
CA ILE A 71 -5.80 -10.47 14.29
C ILE A 71 -5.23 -11.73 14.96
N ARG A 72 -4.60 -12.63 14.20
CA ARG A 72 -3.95 -13.82 14.76
C ARG A 72 -2.88 -13.47 15.78
N ILE A 73 -1.94 -12.57 15.44
CA ILE A 73 -0.87 -12.11 16.34
C ILE A 73 -1.47 -11.58 17.64
N LEU A 74 -2.50 -10.74 17.54
CA LEU A 74 -3.12 -10.09 18.70
C LEU A 74 -3.88 -11.08 19.59
N VAL A 75 -4.67 -11.98 18.99
CA VAL A 75 -5.48 -12.96 19.73
C VAL A 75 -4.62 -14.06 20.34
N GLU A 76 -3.76 -14.69 19.53
CA GLU A 76 -2.88 -15.77 20.01
C GLU A 76 -1.88 -15.23 21.05
N GLY A 77 -1.33 -14.03 20.82
CA GLY A 77 -0.45 -13.35 21.77
C GLY A 77 -1.14 -13.00 23.09
N TRP A 78 -2.35 -12.46 23.05
CA TRP A 78 -3.12 -12.15 24.26
C TRP A 78 -3.44 -13.38 25.10
N ILE A 79 -3.82 -14.49 24.45
CA ILE A 79 -4.07 -15.76 25.14
C ILE A 79 -2.78 -16.29 25.78
N ALA A 80 -1.66 -16.28 25.04
CA ALA A 80 -0.36 -16.70 25.57
C ALA A 80 0.08 -15.86 26.79
N ASP A 81 -0.27 -14.57 26.82
CA ASP A 81 0.00 -13.71 27.98
C ASP A 81 -0.84 -14.05 29.20
N CYS A 82 -2.12 -14.36 29.01
CA CYS A 82 -2.98 -14.86 30.09
C CYS A 82 -2.38 -16.13 30.71
N GLU A 83 -1.91 -17.05 29.86
CA GLU A 83 -1.27 -18.29 30.29
C GLU A 83 0.05 -18.06 31.03
N ALA A 84 0.91 -17.19 30.49
CA ALA A 84 2.19 -16.86 31.09
C ALA A 84 2.05 -16.10 32.42
N LEU A 85 0.94 -15.39 32.63
CA LEU A 85 0.59 -14.78 33.91
C LEU A 85 -0.02 -15.78 34.91
N GLY A 86 -0.30 -17.01 34.47
CA GLY A 86 -0.89 -18.05 35.31
C GLY A 86 -2.34 -17.76 35.69
N LEU A 87 -3.10 -17.12 34.81
CA LEU A 87 -4.51 -16.85 35.03
C LEU A 87 -5.32 -18.13 34.87
N ASP A 88 -6.30 -18.33 35.76
CA ASP A 88 -7.11 -19.56 35.74
C ASP A 88 -8.08 -19.59 34.54
N GLU A 89 -8.57 -18.43 34.12
CA GLU A 89 -9.53 -18.28 33.03
C GLU A 89 -9.38 -16.95 32.29
N CYS A 90 -9.63 -16.96 30.98
CA CYS A 90 -9.75 -15.75 30.15
C CYS A 90 -10.83 -15.94 29.08
N ALA A 91 -11.38 -14.84 28.56
CA ALA A 91 -12.43 -14.87 27.55
C ALA A 91 -12.11 -14.05 26.31
N VAL A 92 -12.48 -14.56 25.13
CA VAL A 92 -12.45 -13.83 23.86
C VAL A 92 -13.88 -13.71 23.33
N ILE A 93 -14.27 -12.50 22.93
CA ILE A 93 -15.58 -12.16 22.35
C ILE A 93 -15.34 -11.62 20.95
N SER A 94 -15.83 -12.34 19.94
CA SER A 94 -15.74 -11.97 18.52
C SER A 94 -17.07 -11.38 18.06
N LEU A 95 -17.12 -10.06 17.90
CA LEU A 95 -18.28 -9.33 17.40
C LEU A 95 -18.30 -9.38 15.88
N GLY A 96 -19.45 -9.72 15.30
CA GLY A 96 -19.62 -9.95 13.86
C GLY A 96 -18.68 -11.05 13.35
N CYS A 97 -18.71 -12.20 14.01
CA CYS A 97 -17.77 -13.29 13.76
C CYS A 97 -17.85 -13.88 12.34
N GLY A 98 -18.97 -13.66 11.64
CA GLY A 98 -19.27 -14.27 10.35
C GLY A 98 -19.02 -15.77 10.37
N PHE A 99 -18.25 -16.27 9.41
CA PHE A 99 -17.78 -17.65 9.39
C PHE A 99 -16.30 -17.83 9.78
N ASP A 100 -15.72 -16.89 10.54
CA ASP A 100 -14.32 -16.98 10.97
C ASP A 100 -14.09 -18.22 11.89
N PRO A 101 -13.14 -19.12 11.59
CA PRO A 101 -12.92 -20.34 12.36
C PRO A 101 -11.85 -20.21 13.46
N THR A 102 -11.54 -19.00 13.94
CA THR A 102 -10.49 -18.75 14.93
C THR A 102 -10.64 -19.60 16.20
N PHE A 103 -11.86 -19.80 16.72
CA PHE A 103 -12.07 -20.72 17.85
C PHE A 103 -11.55 -22.14 17.54
N PHE A 104 -11.94 -22.73 16.41
CA PHE A 104 -11.55 -24.09 16.03
C PHE A 104 -10.04 -24.24 15.83
N ARG A 105 -9.40 -23.19 15.31
CA ARG A 105 -7.93 -23.12 15.24
C ARG A 105 -7.32 -23.17 16.64
N LEU A 106 -7.79 -22.32 17.55
CA LEU A 106 -7.30 -22.27 18.94
C LEU A 106 -7.57 -23.59 19.67
N ALA A 107 -8.77 -24.17 19.52
CA ALA A 107 -9.12 -25.47 20.09
C ALA A 107 -8.15 -26.56 19.61
N THR A 108 -7.83 -26.60 18.31
CA THR A 108 -6.85 -27.55 17.76
C THR A 108 -5.45 -27.33 18.33
N LEU A 109 -4.98 -26.08 18.40
CA LEU A 109 -3.63 -25.74 18.90
C LEU A 109 -3.47 -26.00 20.42
N ARG A 110 -4.57 -25.93 21.17
CA ARG A 110 -4.62 -26.20 22.61
C ARG A 110 -4.84 -27.68 22.89
N ASN A 111 -5.53 -28.41 22.01
CA ASN A 111 -5.70 -29.84 22.13
C ASN A 111 -4.33 -30.54 22.01
N GLY A 112 -3.91 -31.25 23.05
CA GLY A 112 -2.56 -31.82 23.16
C GLY A 112 -1.54 -30.98 23.94
N ARG A 113 -1.87 -29.71 24.26
CA ARG A 113 -1.11 -28.88 25.21
C ARG A 113 -1.89 -28.77 26.50
N GLN A 114 -1.32 -29.24 27.61
CA GLN A 114 -1.95 -29.14 28.94
C GLN A 114 -1.95 -27.67 29.44
N SER A 115 -2.65 -26.78 28.74
CA SER A 115 -2.81 -25.40 29.20
C SER A 115 -3.63 -25.40 30.48
N ARG A 116 -3.15 -24.65 31.47
CA ARG A 116 -3.80 -24.50 32.78
C ARG A 116 -4.85 -23.39 32.79
N THR A 117 -4.79 -22.48 31.82
CA THR A 117 -5.77 -21.40 31.67
C THR A 117 -6.95 -21.91 30.87
N LYS A 118 -8.15 -21.81 31.43
CA LYS A 118 -9.39 -22.06 30.72
C LYS A 118 -9.67 -20.92 29.75
N LEU A 119 -10.02 -21.24 28.50
CA LEU A 119 -10.37 -20.26 27.49
C LEU A 119 -11.87 -20.36 27.20
N LYS A 120 -12.60 -19.26 27.45
CA LYS A 120 -13.96 -19.07 26.96
C LYS A 120 -13.91 -18.29 25.65
N TYR A 121 -14.56 -18.77 24.60
CA TYR A 121 -14.67 -18.05 23.32
C TYR A 121 -16.14 -17.83 22.97
N VAL A 122 -16.52 -16.60 22.65
CA VAL A 122 -17.90 -16.20 22.34
C VAL A 122 -17.95 -15.54 20.97
N ASP A 123 -18.58 -16.21 20.01
CA ASP A 123 -18.90 -15.68 18.69
C ASP A 123 -20.28 -15.01 18.73
N ILE A 124 -20.38 -13.80 18.18
CA ILE A 124 -21.63 -13.03 18.12
C ILE A 124 -21.84 -12.51 16.69
N ASP A 125 -23.00 -12.77 16.11
CA ASP A 125 -23.41 -12.21 14.82
C ASP A 125 -24.94 -12.21 14.71
N TYR A 126 -25.49 -11.74 13.58
CA TYR A 126 -26.93 -11.79 13.32
C TYR A 126 -27.48 -13.22 13.49
N PRO A 127 -28.70 -13.38 14.03
CA PRO A 127 -29.33 -14.69 14.24
C PRO A 127 -29.33 -15.60 13.00
N THR A 128 -29.54 -15.01 11.82
CA THR A 128 -29.51 -15.72 10.53
C THR A 128 -28.13 -16.29 10.22
N LEU A 129 -27.07 -15.48 10.37
CA LEU A 129 -25.70 -15.92 10.13
C LEU A 129 -25.23 -16.97 11.15
N ILE A 130 -25.62 -16.83 12.42
CA ILE A 130 -25.28 -17.82 13.45
C ILE A 130 -25.97 -19.16 13.18
N THR A 131 -27.24 -19.14 12.77
CA THR A 131 -27.96 -20.35 12.34
C THR A 131 -27.24 -21.05 11.18
N GLU A 132 -26.86 -20.29 10.14
CA GLU A 132 -26.10 -20.83 9.00
C GLU A 132 -24.72 -21.38 9.41
N ARG A 133 -24.02 -20.67 10.31
CA ARG A 133 -22.71 -21.06 10.84
C ARG A 133 -22.80 -22.38 11.60
N LEU A 134 -23.77 -22.55 12.49
CA LEU A 134 -23.95 -23.79 13.26
C LEU A 134 -24.33 -24.97 12.37
N TYR A 135 -25.18 -24.74 11.36
CA TYR A 135 -25.48 -25.76 10.35
C TYR A 135 -24.20 -26.23 9.64
N MET A 136 -23.34 -25.28 9.24
CA MET A 136 -22.06 -25.57 8.59
C MET A 136 -21.10 -26.34 9.51
N ILE A 137 -20.95 -25.90 10.76
CA ILE A 137 -20.07 -26.55 11.74
C ILE A 137 -20.52 -28.00 11.97
N ARG A 138 -21.81 -28.23 12.19
CA ARG A 138 -22.38 -29.57 12.43
C ARG A 138 -22.30 -30.48 11.21
N GLY A 139 -22.35 -29.90 10.01
CA GLY A 139 -22.17 -30.64 8.75
C GLY A 139 -20.72 -31.01 8.45
N GLN A 140 -19.74 -30.52 9.22
CA GLN A 140 -18.32 -30.71 8.97
C GLN A 140 -17.65 -31.41 10.15
N GLU A 141 -17.38 -32.71 10.00
CA GLU A 141 -16.83 -33.61 11.04
C GLU A 141 -15.67 -32.98 11.82
N LYS A 142 -14.68 -32.39 11.12
CA LYS A 142 -13.50 -31.78 11.75
C LYS A 142 -13.80 -30.58 12.65
N LEU A 143 -14.87 -29.84 12.38
CA LEU A 143 -15.29 -28.72 13.23
C LEU A 143 -16.22 -29.22 14.34
N PHE A 144 -17.09 -30.15 14.02
CA PHE A 144 -18.01 -30.77 14.97
C PHE A 144 -17.27 -31.49 16.12
N ASP A 145 -16.21 -32.24 15.81
CA ASP A 145 -15.38 -32.95 16.81
C ASP A 145 -14.66 -32.02 17.79
N LEU A 146 -14.55 -30.73 17.47
CA LEU A 146 -13.92 -29.71 18.31
C LEU A 146 -14.94 -28.95 19.17
N LEU A 147 -16.24 -29.21 19.00
CA LEU A 147 -17.26 -28.63 19.87
C LEU A 147 -17.21 -29.30 21.26
N PRO A 148 -17.39 -28.53 22.34
CA PRO A 148 -17.52 -29.07 23.69
C PRO A 148 -18.82 -29.88 23.87
N GLU A 149 -18.77 -30.89 24.74
CA GLU A 149 -19.90 -31.77 25.07
C GLU A 149 -21.03 -31.03 25.83
N ASP A 150 -22.29 -31.45 25.65
CA ASP A 150 -23.53 -30.94 26.30
C ASP A 150 -23.91 -29.45 26.08
N PRO A 151 -24.46 -29.07 24.90
CA PRO A 151 -24.99 -27.71 24.68
C PRO A 151 -26.32 -27.45 25.41
N ILE A 152 -26.48 -26.24 25.98
CA ILE A 152 -27.62 -25.92 26.87
C ILE A 152 -28.87 -25.37 26.13
N LYS A 153 -28.87 -25.13 24.81
CA LYS A 153 -30.14 -24.86 24.09
C LYS A 153 -30.15 -25.05 22.56
N ASP A 154 -31.36 -25.43 22.09
CA ASP A 154 -31.98 -25.67 20.77
C ASP A 154 -31.15 -25.90 19.49
N ASP A 155 -31.60 -26.88 18.70
CA ASP A 155 -31.02 -27.32 17.43
C ASP A 155 -30.98 -26.24 16.31
N ILE A 156 -31.57 -25.05 16.51
CA ILE A 156 -31.68 -23.98 15.50
C ILE A 156 -31.55 -22.60 16.18
N GLY A 157 -30.35 -22.05 16.31
CA GLY A 157 -30.15 -20.71 16.88
C GLY A 157 -28.81 -20.56 17.59
N ASP A 158 -28.83 -20.41 18.91
CA ASP A 158 -27.65 -20.20 19.74
C ASP A 158 -27.00 -21.52 20.16
N PHE A 159 -25.70 -21.49 20.42
CA PHE A 159 -24.95 -22.60 21.02
C PHE A 159 -24.23 -22.09 22.25
N ILE A 160 -24.46 -22.68 23.41
CA ILE A 160 -23.83 -22.25 24.68
C ILE A 160 -23.26 -23.47 25.38
N SER A 161 -21.98 -23.37 25.74
CA SER A 161 -21.21 -24.35 26.50
C SER A 161 -20.19 -23.64 27.39
N ASP A 162 -19.43 -24.39 28.19
CA ASP A 162 -18.44 -23.83 29.12
C ASP A 162 -17.23 -23.16 28.42
N THR A 163 -16.82 -23.62 27.23
CA THR A 163 -15.62 -23.12 26.53
C THR A 163 -15.92 -22.41 25.22
N TYR A 164 -17.07 -22.66 24.59
CA TYR A 164 -17.49 -22.04 23.34
C TYR A 164 -18.95 -21.58 23.38
N SER A 165 -19.23 -20.39 22.87
CA SER A 165 -20.60 -19.92 22.68
C SER A 165 -20.75 -19.19 21.36
N CYS A 166 -21.90 -19.34 20.73
CA CYS A 166 -22.25 -18.79 19.43
C CYS A 166 -23.64 -18.16 19.59
N LEU A 167 -23.74 -16.83 19.53
CA LEU A 167 -24.93 -16.08 19.92
C LEU A 167 -25.46 -15.25 18.76
N GLY A 168 -26.70 -15.50 18.37
CA GLY A 168 -27.48 -14.77 17.38
C GLY A 168 -28.01 -13.46 17.93
N ILE A 169 -27.22 -12.40 17.89
CA ILE A 169 -27.55 -11.11 18.49
C ILE A 169 -27.24 -9.98 17.49
N ASP A 170 -28.24 -9.11 17.29
CA ASP A 170 -28.05 -7.83 16.64
C ASP A 170 -27.34 -6.87 17.61
N LEU A 171 -26.12 -6.43 17.27
CA LEU A 171 -25.29 -5.57 18.13
C LEU A 171 -25.95 -4.23 18.49
N ARG A 172 -26.99 -3.80 17.75
CA ARG A 172 -27.79 -2.61 18.09
C ARG A 172 -28.67 -2.83 19.33
N LYS A 173 -28.92 -4.08 19.72
CA LYS A 173 -29.77 -4.47 20.85
C LYS A 173 -28.94 -4.86 22.08
N LEU A 174 -28.46 -3.83 22.79
CA LEU A 174 -27.55 -4.01 23.93
C LEU A 174 -28.14 -4.82 25.10
N ASP A 175 -29.45 -4.80 25.31
CA ASP A 175 -30.10 -5.62 26.35
C ASP A 175 -30.04 -7.12 26.00
N ASP A 176 -30.21 -7.46 24.72
CA ASP A 176 -30.07 -8.83 24.24
C ASP A 176 -28.60 -9.28 24.30
N LEU A 177 -27.67 -8.39 23.95
CA LEU A 177 -26.22 -8.61 24.09
C LEU A 177 -25.84 -8.91 25.54
N LYS A 178 -26.32 -8.09 26.48
CA LYS A 178 -26.09 -8.31 27.92
C LYS A 178 -26.60 -9.68 28.36
N ARG A 179 -27.86 -10.01 28.06
CA ARG A 179 -28.47 -11.28 28.44
C ARG A 179 -27.71 -12.48 27.86
N GLY A 180 -27.35 -12.43 26.58
CA GLY A 180 -26.61 -13.52 25.92
C GLY A 180 -25.21 -13.72 26.50
N LEU A 181 -24.50 -12.63 26.85
CA LEU A 181 -23.21 -12.73 27.54
C LEU A 181 -23.36 -13.34 28.93
N GLU A 182 -24.38 -12.94 29.70
CA GLU A 182 -24.65 -13.51 31.03
C GLU A 182 -24.97 -15.01 30.95
N GLU A 183 -25.77 -15.43 29.98
CA GLU A 183 -26.07 -16.84 29.70
C GLU A 183 -24.81 -17.62 29.26
N ALA A 184 -23.88 -16.98 28.56
CA ALA A 184 -22.58 -17.54 28.21
C ALA A 184 -21.56 -17.53 29.37
N GLY A 185 -21.95 -17.07 30.57
CA GLY A 185 -21.08 -17.02 31.76
C GLY A 185 -20.19 -15.78 31.85
N ILE A 186 -20.39 -14.77 30.98
CA ILE A 186 -19.67 -13.50 30.99
C ILE A 186 -20.56 -12.41 31.62
N THR A 187 -20.29 -12.07 32.88
CA THR A 187 -21.10 -11.12 33.64
C THR A 187 -20.26 -9.91 34.08
N LYS A 188 -20.89 -8.73 34.17
CA LYS A 188 -20.21 -7.50 34.67
C LYS A 188 -19.85 -7.61 36.16
N ASP A 189 -20.70 -8.30 36.93
CA ASP A 189 -20.61 -8.39 38.40
C ASP A 189 -19.94 -9.69 38.90
N GLY A 190 -19.43 -10.53 37.98
CA GLY A 190 -18.81 -11.82 38.28
C GLY A 190 -17.31 -11.75 38.66
N PRO A 191 -16.63 -12.91 38.78
CA PRO A 191 -15.18 -12.97 38.93
C PRO A 191 -14.51 -12.18 37.80
N ARG A 192 -13.53 -11.32 38.14
CA ARG A 192 -12.77 -10.55 37.15
C ARG A 192 -11.88 -11.49 36.34
N ILE A 193 -12.40 -11.98 35.23
CA ILE A 193 -11.62 -12.65 34.19
C ILE A 193 -11.23 -11.61 33.12
N PRO A 194 -10.03 -11.66 32.55
CA PRO A 194 -9.67 -10.81 31.42
C PRO A 194 -10.53 -11.12 30.20
N ILE A 195 -10.97 -10.06 29.50
CA ILE A 195 -11.82 -10.19 28.32
C ILE A 195 -11.20 -9.48 27.12
N LEU A 196 -11.03 -10.21 26.02
CA LEU A 196 -10.64 -9.67 24.73
C LEU A 196 -11.85 -9.54 23.82
N VAL A 197 -12.20 -8.33 23.41
CA VAL A 197 -13.27 -8.04 22.46
C VAL A 197 -12.67 -7.71 21.09
N ILE A 198 -13.10 -8.42 20.05
CA ILE A 198 -12.65 -8.27 18.67
C ILE A 198 -13.81 -7.74 17.84
N SER A 199 -13.59 -6.66 17.10
CA SER A 199 -14.45 -6.16 16.02
C SER A 199 -13.63 -5.99 14.75
N GLU A 200 -13.47 -7.07 13.99
CA GLU A 200 -12.75 -7.07 12.72
C GLU A 200 -13.68 -6.65 11.58
N VAL A 201 -13.77 -5.34 11.28
CA VAL A 201 -14.58 -4.83 10.16
C VAL A 201 -16.08 -5.03 10.39
N VAL A 202 -16.55 -4.62 11.57
CA VAL A 202 -17.94 -4.84 12.00
C VAL A 202 -18.60 -3.53 12.41
N LEU A 203 -18.05 -2.84 13.42
CA LEU A 203 -18.57 -1.54 13.88
C LEU A 203 -18.59 -0.46 12.79
N ALA A 204 -17.78 -0.66 11.75
CA ALA A 204 -17.75 0.09 10.50
C ALA A 204 -19.12 0.24 9.81
N TYR A 205 -19.94 -0.83 9.88
CA TYR A 205 -21.22 -0.94 9.19
C TYR A 205 -22.39 -0.34 9.97
N LEU A 206 -22.17 0.03 11.24
CA LEU A 206 -23.18 0.65 12.11
C LEU A 206 -23.13 2.16 11.99
N GLU A 207 -24.25 2.84 12.28
CA GLU A 207 -24.20 4.30 12.47
C GLU A 207 -23.22 4.65 13.60
N ALA A 208 -22.65 5.86 13.57
CA ALA A 208 -21.68 6.29 14.57
C ALA A 208 -22.23 6.11 16.00
N ALA A 209 -23.45 6.58 16.26
CA ALA A 209 -24.10 6.44 17.57
C ALA A 209 -24.33 4.98 17.99
N GLU A 210 -24.67 4.09 17.05
CA GLU A 210 -24.89 2.67 17.33
C GLU A 210 -23.56 1.97 17.69
N SER A 211 -22.51 2.23 16.91
CA SER A 211 -21.18 1.68 17.19
C SER A 211 -20.56 2.26 18.46
N ASP A 212 -20.79 3.55 18.76
CA ASP A 212 -20.37 4.18 20.03
C ASP A 212 -21.03 3.50 21.23
N ALA A 213 -22.32 3.17 21.11
CA ALA A 213 -23.05 2.49 22.16
C ALA A 213 -22.47 1.08 22.44
N VAL A 214 -22.06 0.34 21.40
CA VAL A 214 -21.38 -0.96 21.55
C VAL A 214 -19.99 -0.81 22.20
N ILE A 215 -19.19 0.16 21.76
CA ILE A 215 -17.85 0.42 22.34
C ILE A 215 -17.99 0.76 23.84
N LYS A 216 -18.92 1.65 24.18
CA LYS A 216 -19.20 2.04 25.57
C LYS A 216 -19.73 0.88 26.40
N PHE A 217 -20.58 0.03 25.82
CA PHE A 217 -21.13 -1.13 26.51
C PHE A 217 -20.05 -2.06 27.08
N PHE A 218 -18.97 -2.29 26.30
CA PHE A 218 -17.85 -3.13 26.72
C PHE A 218 -16.85 -2.42 27.64
N ALA A 219 -16.84 -1.08 27.69
CA ALA A 219 -16.02 -0.33 28.66
C ALA A 219 -16.44 -0.61 30.11
N ASP A 220 -17.70 -0.95 30.33
CA ASP A 220 -18.26 -1.28 31.64
C ASP A 220 -17.98 -2.75 32.07
N TYR A 221 -17.37 -3.58 31.21
CA TYR A 221 -16.96 -4.94 31.58
C TYR A 221 -15.52 -4.92 32.16
N PRO A 222 -15.24 -5.71 33.20
CA PRO A 222 -13.92 -5.72 33.84
C PRO A 222 -12.81 -6.14 32.85
N GLU A 223 -11.72 -5.36 32.81
CA GLU A 223 -10.50 -5.62 32.02
C GLU A 223 -10.75 -5.92 30.53
N GLY A 224 -11.76 -5.28 29.94
CA GLY A 224 -12.00 -5.33 28.50
C GLY A 224 -10.80 -4.76 27.73
N MET A 225 -10.39 -5.46 26.67
CA MET A 225 -9.62 -4.93 25.55
C MET A 225 -10.48 -4.91 24.28
N HIS A 226 -10.48 -3.83 23.50
CA HIS A 226 -11.29 -3.73 22.27
C HIS A 226 -10.43 -3.51 21.02
N PHE A 227 -10.70 -4.30 19.98
CA PHE A 227 -10.12 -4.11 18.64
C PHE A 227 -11.16 -3.67 17.62
N GLN A 228 -10.84 -2.64 16.83
CA GLN A 228 -11.68 -2.21 15.71
C GLN A 228 -10.90 -2.16 14.40
N ARG A 229 -11.53 -2.64 13.31
CA ARG A 229 -11.12 -2.48 11.90
C ARG A 229 -12.37 -2.11 11.06
N THR A 230 -12.22 -1.53 9.86
CA THR A 230 -13.37 -1.02 9.06
C THR A 230 -13.29 -1.29 7.54
N MET A 231 -14.43 -1.64 6.89
CA MET A 231 -14.76 -1.64 5.44
C MET A 231 -16.27 -1.40 5.19
N THR A 232 -16.64 -1.04 3.96
CA THR A 232 -17.85 -0.38 3.38
C THR A 232 -19.29 -0.94 3.57
N PRO A 233 -20.35 -0.11 3.70
CA PRO A 233 -20.37 1.35 3.71
C PRO A 233 -20.10 1.85 5.12
N LEU A 234 -19.12 2.74 5.21
CA LEU A 234 -18.58 3.19 6.47
C LEU A 234 -19.37 4.37 6.99
N LYS A 235 -20.54 4.08 7.56
CA LYS A 235 -21.40 5.09 8.17
C LYS A 235 -20.63 5.89 9.24
N THR A 236 -19.70 5.24 9.92
CA THR A 236 -18.78 5.88 10.88
C THR A 236 -17.81 6.88 10.26
N LEU A 237 -17.40 6.71 8.99
CA LEU A 237 -16.46 7.64 8.32
C LEU A 237 -17.04 9.04 8.11
N ARG A 238 -18.38 9.21 8.19
CA ARG A 238 -19.00 10.53 8.14
C ARG A 238 -18.69 11.37 9.38
N VAL A 239 -18.32 10.72 10.48
CA VAL A 239 -18.10 11.33 11.80
C VAL A 239 -16.63 11.25 12.20
N TYR A 240 -16.01 10.08 12.06
CA TYR A 240 -14.62 9.82 12.45
C TYR A 240 -13.78 9.63 11.17
N GLN A 241 -12.94 10.62 10.85
CA GLN A 241 -12.24 10.71 9.55
C GLN A 241 -10.73 10.45 9.65
N SER A 242 -10.18 10.50 10.87
CA SER A 242 -8.76 10.35 11.15
C SER A 242 -8.49 9.33 12.26
N LEU A 243 -7.22 8.92 12.41
CA LEU A 243 -6.80 8.08 13.53
C LEU A 243 -7.02 8.79 14.88
N ASP A 244 -6.80 10.10 14.93
CA ASP A 244 -7.01 10.91 16.13
C ASP A 244 -8.49 10.96 16.54
N ASP A 245 -9.41 11.05 15.57
CA ASP A 245 -10.84 10.97 15.84
C ASP A 245 -11.20 9.63 16.52
N HIS A 246 -10.63 8.53 16.03
CA HIS A 246 -10.83 7.21 16.61
C HIS A 246 -10.16 7.05 17.99
N LEU A 247 -8.96 7.60 18.19
CA LEU A 247 -8.29 7.62 19.48
C LEU A 247 -9.13 8.34 20.53
N ASN A 248 -9.56 9.57 20.23
CA ASN A 248 -10.41 10.39 21.09
C ASN A 248 -11.75 9.69 21.37
N ARG A 249 -12.35 9.09 20.34
CA ARG A 249 -13.58 8.30 20.45
C ARG A 249 -13.47 7.20 21.50
N PHE A 250 -12.41 6.39 21.49
CA PHE A 250 -12.23 5.33 22.49
C PHE A 250 -12.10 5.91 23.90
N GLN A 251 -11.30 6.96 24.07
CA GLN A 251 -11.11 7.62 25.36
C GLN A 251 -12.41 8.20 25.94
N GLU A 252 -13.17 8.92 25.11
CA GLU A 252 -14.47 9.50 25.49
C GLU A 252 -15.52 8.44 25.84
N LEU A 253 -15.43 7.25 25.24
CA LEU A 253 -16.34 6.13 25.46
C LEU A 253 -15.92 5.19 26.60
N GLY A 254 -14.96 5.60 27.43
CA GLY A 254 -14.60 4.89 28.66
C GLY A 254 -13.36 3.99 28.56
N TRP A 255 -12.56 4.14 27.50
CA TRP A 255 -11.32 3.39 27.32
C TRP A 255 -10.10 4.29 27.57
N PRO A 256 -9.61 4.40 28.81
CA PRO A 256 -8.59 5.39 29.20
C PRO A 256 -7.26 5.24 28.48
N SER A 257 -6.93 4.03 27.99
CA SER A 257 -5.75 3.78 27.17
C SER A 257 -6.17 3.19 25.83
N CYS A 258 -5.68 3.76 24.74
CA CYS A 258 -5.90 3.27 23.39
C CYS A 258 -4.66 3.56 22.55
N ASP A 259 -4.10 2.52 21.92
CA ASP A 259 -3.05 2.64 20.92
C ASP A 259 -3.67 2.39 19.55
N ILE A 260 -3.42 3.28 18.60
CA ILE A 260 -3.94 3.18 17.23
C ILE A 260 -2.82 3.32 16.22
N ILE A 261 -2.85 2.50 15.18
CA ILE A 261 -1.78 2.45 14.17
C ILE A 261 -2.35 2.03 12.82
N ASN A 262 -1.89 2.67 11.74
CA ASN A 262 -2.29 2.28 10.39
C ASN A 262 -1.71 0.91 10.01
N MET A 263 -2.30 0.30 8.99
CA MET A 263 -1.94 -1.05 8.57
C MET A 263 -0.58 -1.14 7.88
N ASN A 264 -0.07 -0.07 7.26
CA ASN A 264 1.30 -0.05 6.72
C ASN A 264 2.32 -0.23 7.85
N LEU A 265 2.26 0.61 8.88
CA LEU A 265 3.13 0.52 10.05
C LEU A 265 2.98 -0.80 10.78
N PHE A 266 1.74 -1.23 11.03
CA PHE A 266 1.52 -2.50 11.73
C PHE A 266 2.12 -3.66 10.95
N THR A 267 2.05 -3.63 9.62
CA THR A 267 2.69 -4.63 8.78
C THR A 267 4.20 -4.61 8.97
N ASP A 268 4.84 -3.46 8.80
CA ASP A 268 6.31 -3.33 8.82
C ASP A 268 6.92 -3.64 10.20
N PHE A 269 6.19 -3.40 11.30
CA PHE A 269 6.72 -3.60 12.66
C PHE A 269 6.28 -4.90 13.35
N VAL A 270 5.14 -5.46 12.90
CA VAL A 270 4.48 -6.56 13.60
C VAL A 270 4.27 -7.78 12.70
N VAL A 271 3.70 -7.61 11.50
CA VAL A 271 3.37 -8.75 10.62
C VAL A 271 4.60 -9.26 9.85
N MET A 272 5.41 -8.35 9.32
CA MET A 272 6.62 -8.66 8.53
C MET A 272 7.82 -7.84 9.02
N PRO A 273 8.26 -8.00 10.29
CA PRO A 273 9.30 -7.16 10.88
C PRO A 273 10.70 -7.36 10.30
N THR A 274 10.93 -8.40 9.51
CA THR A 274 12.25 -8.73 8.95
C THR A 274 12.21 -8.84 7.43
N GLY A 275 13.36 -8.61 6.78
CA GLY A 275 13.49 -8.84 5.34
C GLY A 275 13.20 -10.30 4.93
N ALA A 276 13.43 -11.27 5.83
CA ALA A 276 13.08 -12.67 5.59
C ALA A 276 11.56 -12.88 5.48
N ASP A 277 10.76 -12.16 6.27
CA ASP A 277 9.30 -12.21 6.20
C ASP A 277 8.79 -11.64 4.86
N HIS A 278 9.31 -10.48 4.46
CA HIS A 278 9.02 -9.88 3.17
C HIS A 278 9.43 -10.77 1.99
N GLN A 279 10.61 -11.40 2.07
CA GLN A 279 11.09 -12.32 1.04
C GLN A 279 10.19 -13.56 0.93
N ARG A 280 9.82 -14.17 2.06
CA ARG A 280 8.91 -15.33 2.09
C ARG A 280 7.58 -14.99 1.42
N VAL A 281 6.95 -13.89 1.84
CA VAL A 281 5.65 -13.45 1.27
C VAL A 281 5.77 -13.11 -0.22
N SER A 282 6.88 -12.50 -0.63
CA SER A 282 7.13 -12.17 -2.04
C SER A 282 7.34 -13.37 -2.95
N GLN A 283 7.66 -14.54 -2.39
CA GLN A 283 7.83 -15.78 -3.14
C GLN A 283 6.52 -16.58 -3.30
N LEU A 284 5.46 -16.25 -2.55
CA LEU A 284 4.18 -16.98 -2.61
C LEU A 284 3.43 -16.74 -3.93
N GLU A 285 3.50 -15.52 -4.46
CA GLU A 285 2.93 -15.16 -5.75
C GLU A 285 3.57 -13.88 -6.30
N PHE A 286 3.51 -13.69 -7.62
CA PHE A 286 3.94 -12.45 -8.24
C PHE A 286 3.06 -11.27 -7.78
N PHE A 287 3.69 -10.15 -7.44
CA PHE A 287 3.00 -8.96 -6.94
C PHE A 287 3.62 -7.68 -7.51
N ASP A 288 2.78 -6.77 -8.02
CA ASP A 288 3.24 -5.50 -8.58
C ASP A 288 2.34 -4.28 -8.24
N GLU A 289 1.24 -4.50 -7.52
CA GLU A 289 0.24 -3.49 -7.18
C GLU A 289 0.56 -2.78 -5.85
N TYR A 290 1.82 -2.39 -5.65
CA TYR A 290 2.30 -1.75 -4.41
C TYR A 290 1.57 -0.46 -4.07
N ASP A 291 1.29 0.37 -5.08
CA ASP A 291 0.53 1.62 -4.94
C ASP A 291 -0.83 1.38 -4.28
N GLU A 292 -1.53 0.33 -4.72
CA GLU A 292 -2.82 -0.02 -4.15
C GLU A 292 -2.70 -0.62 -2.74
N LEU A 293 -1.72 -1.49 -2.51
CA LEU A 293 -1.49 -2.08 -1.18
C LEU A 293 -1.18 -1.01 -0.13
N TYR A 294 -0.32 -0.04 -0.44
CA TYR A 294 0.06 1.02 0.50
C TYR A 294 -1.07 2.03 0.73
N TRP A 295 -1.92 2.32 -0.27
CA TRP A 295 -3.15 3.08 -0.04
C TRP A 295 -4.12 2.33 0.88
N ILE A 296 -4.34 1.04 0.64
CA ILE A 296 -5.17 0.21 1.53
C ILE A 296 -4.59 0.25 2.94
N GLY A 297 -3.28 0.09 3.10
CA GLY A 297 -2.67 0.12 4.43
C GLY A 297 -2.72 1.50 5.10
N GLY A 298 -2.80 2.58 4.33
CA GLY A 298 -3.00 3.94 4.84
C GLY A 298 -4.43 4.25 5.29
N TYR A 299 -5.44 3.65 4.64
CA TYR A 299 -6.86 3.85 4.99
C TYR A 299 -7.39 2.91 6.07
N TYR A 300 -6.60 1.94 6.51
CA TYR A 300 -7.00 0.95 7.50
C TYR A 300 -6.10 1.05 8.71
N PHE A 301 -6.64 0.72 9.87
CA PHE A 301 -5.92 0.75 11.12
C PHE A 301 -6.29 -0.43 12.02
N ILE A 302 -5.47 -0.57 13.06
CA ILE A 302 -5.72 -1.40 14.23
C ILE A 302 -5.74 -0.46 15.43
N ALA A 303 -6.81 -0.54 16.21
CA ALA A 303 -6.91 0.11 17.52
C ALA A 303 -6.88 -0.96 18.60
N VAL A 304 -6.10 -0.75 19.66
CA VAL A 304 -6.00 -1.60 20.84
C VAL A 304 -6.33 -0.75 22.05
N ALA A 305 -7.57 -0.86 22.54
CA ALA A 305 -8.05 -0.09 23.69
C ALA A 305 -8.11 -0.97 24.95
N THR A 306 -7.86 -0.43 26.13
CA THR A 306 -8.00 -1.13 27.42
C THR A 306 -8.67 -0.28 28.50
N THR A 307 -9.48 -0.94 29.32
CA THR A 307 -10.09 -0.40 30.56
C THR A 307 -9.22 -0.62 31.81
N GLY A 308 -8.08 -1.30 31.65
CA GLY A 308 -7.14 -1.61 32.73
C GLY A 308 -6.55 -0.37 33.41
N PRO A 309 -5.96 -0.52 34.61
CA PRO A 309 -5.48 0.60 35.40
C PRO A 309 -4.35 1.33 34.69
N GLY A 310 -4.64 2.54 34.20
CA GLY A 310 -3.66 3.42 33.56
C GLY A 310 -2.43 3.64 34.45
N GLU A 311 -1.26 3.65 33.80
CA GLU A 311 0.09 4.03 34.30
C GLU A 311 0.30 4.03 35.83
N THR A 312 -0.04 2.94 36.52
CA THR A 312 0.30 2.76 37.93
C THR A 312 1.37 1.67 38.08
N PRO A 313 2.44 1.85 38.89
CA PRO A 313 3.57 0.91 38.96
C PRO A 313 3.26 -0.39 39.71
N VAL A 314 2.00 -0.64 40.05
CA VAL A 314 1.58 -1.86 40.73
C VAL A 314 1.34 -2.89 39.65
N MET A 315 2.06 -4.02 39.70
CA MET A 315 1.81 -5.20 38.89
C MET A 315 0.36 -5.66 39.06
N THR A 316 -0.54 -5.14 38.23
CA THR A 316 -1.91 -5.63 38.13
C THR A 316 -1.88 -6.90 37.29
N ARG A 317 -2.59 -7.94 37.74
CA ARG A 317 -2.61 -9.27 37.11
C ARG A 317 -3.25 -9.28 35.70
N SER A 318 -3.63 -8.12 35.16
CA SER A 318 -4.14 -7.94 33.80
C SER A 318 -3.02 -8.15 32.76
N PRO A 319 -3.25 -8.92 31.69
CA PRO A 319 -2.36 -9.02 30.54
C PRO A 319 -2.08 -7.64 29.93
N ASP A 320 -0.82 -7.25 29.82
CA ASP A 320 -0.38 -6.08 29.04
C ASP A 320 0.27 -6.60 27.76
N VAL A 321 -0.58 -6.94 26.79
CA VAL A 321 -0.16 -7.52 25.52
C VAL A 321 0.87 -6.65 24.85
N LEU A 322 0.61 -5.34 24.78
CA LEU A 322 1.51 -4.36 24.19
C LEU A 322 2.91 -4.45 24.78
N ARG A 323 3.05 -4.58 26.11
CA ARG A 323 4.37 -4.69 26.78
C ARG A 323 5.15 -5.97 26.44
N ARG A 324 4.48 -7.10 26.16
CA ARG A 324 5.14 -8.42 25.96
C ARG A 324 5.29 -8.87 24.50
N ILE A 325 4.39 -8.54 23.58
CA ILE A 325 4.61 -8.79 22.13
C ILE A 325 5.73 -7.89 21.54
N GLY A 326 6.50 -7.23 22.41
CA GLY A 326 7.51 -6.25 22.05
C GLY A 326 6.91 -4.99 21.44
N VAL A 327 5.58 -4.87 21.37
CA VAL A 327 4.92 -3.74 20.71
C VAL A 327 5.10 -2.48 21.54
N GLN A 328 5.18 -2.43 22.88
CA GLN A 328 5.52 -1.19 23.57
C GLN A 328 7.00 -0.80 23.43
N SER A 329 7.94 -1.75 23.27
CA SER A 329 9.36 -1.43 22.94
C SER A 329 9.58 -1.11 21.46
N LYS A 330 8.78 -1.69 20.57
CA LYS A 330 8.67 -1.39 19.13
C LYS A 330 7.74 -0.21 18.87
N LEU A 331 6.91 0.20 19.85
CA LEU A 331 5.94 1.31 19.85
C LEU A 331 6.42 2.54 20.62
N LYS A 332 7.40 2.37 21.52
CA LYS A 332 8.09 3.46 22.21
C LYS A 332 8.77 4.40 21.22
N ASP A 333 9.06 3.93 20.00
CA ASP A 333 9.53 4.75 18.88
C ASP A 333 8.40 5.25 17.95
N PRO A 334 7.31 4.55 17.64
CA PRO A 334 6.22 5.11 16.83
C PRO A 334 5.25 6.00 17.56
N ARG A 335 5.50 6.47 18.78
CA ARG A 335 4.99 7.79 19.18
C ARG A 335 5.91 8.93 18.70
N SER A 336 7.23 8.76 18.72
CA SER A 336 8.18 9.69 18.07
C SER A 336 8.15 9.63 16.53
N LEU A 337 7.94 8.45 15.93
CA LEU A 337 7.75 8.25 14.49
C LEU A 337 6.29 8.46 14.07
N ALA A 338 5.30 8.32 14.96
CA ALA A 338 3.96 8.87 14.73
C ALA A 338 3.97 10.39 14.75
N ASP A 339 4.73 11.00 15.65
CA ASP A 339 4.85 12.46 15.64
C ASP A 339 5.48 12.97 14.33
N GLU A 340 6.26 12.14 13.62
CA GLU A 340 6.80 12.42 12.27
C GLU A 340 5.97 11.85 11.09
N HIS A 341 5.16 10.79 11.30
CA HIS A 341 4.53 9.98 10.22
C HIS A 341 3.11 9.45 10.51
N VAL A 342 2.51 9.77 11.67
CA VAL A 342 1.06 9.70 11.85
C VAL A 342 0.47 10.98 11.28
N ASP A 343 -0.47 10.76 10.40
CA ASP A 343 -1.28 11.77 9.78
C ASP A 343 -2.17 12.44 10.85
N ARG A 344 -1.65 13.48 11.51
CA ARG A 344 -2.37 14.34 12.49
C ARG A 344 -3.53 15.14 11.86
N GLY A 345 -3.80 14.94 10.58
CA GLY A 345 -4.74 15.74 9.81
C GLY A 345 -5.16 15.03 8.53
N SER A 346 -5.64 13.79 8.65
CA SER A 346 -6.30 13.12 7.52
C SER A 346 -7.50 13.96 7.10
N TYR A 347 -7.46 14.52 5.90
CA TYR A 347 -8.54 15.28 5.26
C TYR A 347 -8.87 16.67 5.82
N ALA A 348 -7.88 17.49 6.18
CA ALA A 348 -8.12 18.93 6.23
C ALA A 348 -8.28 19.48 4.80
N SER A 349 -9.52 19.67 4.34
CA SER A 349 -9.80 20.56 3.21
C SER A 349 -9.22 21.95 3.55
N LEU A 350 -8.28 22.43 2.73
CA LEU A 350 -7.78 23.80 2.81
C LEU A 350 -8.90 24.84 2.58
N ASP A 351 -10.08 24.43 2.11
CA ASP A 351 -11.27 25.28 1.96
C ASP A 351 -12.08 25.40 3.27
N SER A 352 -11.65 24.78 4.38
CA SER A 352 -12.24 25.00 5.71
C SER A 352 -11.84 26.37 6.30
N ALA A 353 -11.96 27.42 5.49
CA ALA A 353 -12.09 28.79 5.95
C ALA A 353 -13.45 28.94 6.66
N GLY A 354 -13.60 28.44 7.88
CA GLY A 354 -14.90 28.55 8.56
C GLY A 354 -15.06 28.06 9.99
N THR A 355 -14.12 27.32 10.58
CA THR A 355 -14.30 26.86 11.97
C THR A 355 -13.05 27.06 12.80
N THR A 356 -13.16 28.01 13.74
CA THR A 356 -12.27 28.21 14.88
C THR A 356 -12.14 26.93 15.70
N ARG A 357 -11.27 26.02 15.29
CA ARG A 357 -10.58 25.11 16.21
C ARG A 357 -9.28 25.78 16.58
N THR A 358 -9.08 25.98 17.88
CA THR A 358 -7.82 26.44 18.48
C THR A 358 -6.71 25.46 18.13
N THR A 359 -6.03 25.71 17.01
CA THR A 359 -4.81 25.01 16.63
C THR A 359 -3.65 25.62 17.39
N SER A 360 -2.94 24.79 18.15
CA SER A 360 -1.57 25.06 18.55
C SER A 360 -0.76 25.36 17.29
N ALA A 361 -0.22 26.58 17.20
CA ALA A 361 0.72 27.09 16.20
C ALA A 361 0.98 26.16 14.99
N SER A 362 0.15 26.23 13.95
CA SER A 362 0.48 25.57 12.68
C SER A 362 1.77 26.19 12.13
N ALA A 363 2.84 25.41 12.05
CA ALA A 363 4.05 25.80 11.35
C ALA A 363 3.67 26.26 9.94
N VAL A 364 4.04 27.49 9.58
CA VAL A 364 3.83 28.00 8.23
C VAL A 364 4.69 27.14 7.29
N ILE A 365 4.05 26.25 6.53
CA ILE A 365 4.73 25.43 5.53
C ILE A 365 5.32 26.37 4.48
N SER A 366 6.65 26.34 4.35
CA SER A 366 7.36 27.05 3.28
C SER A 366 6.94 26.47 1.93
N ALA A 367 6.30 27.28 1.10
CA ALA A 367 5.91 26.87 -0.23
C ALA A 367 6.26 27.93 -1.27
N ILE A 368 6.67 27.50 -2.47
CA ILE A 368 6.74 28.34 -3.65
C ILE A 368 5.38 28.30 -4.32
N ASP A 369 4.78 29.45 -4.57
CA ASP A 369 3.56 29.51 -5.38
C ASP A 369 3.90 29.23 -6.85
N VAL A 370 3.24 28.22 -7.42
CA VAL A 370 3.39 27.81 -8.83
C VAL A 370 2.05 27.96 -9.52
N LYS A 371 2.04 28.43 -10.77
CA LYS A 371 0.80 28.64 -11.51
C LYS A 371 0.50 27.46 -12.41
N TRP A 372 -0.75 27.02 -12.42
CA TRP A 372 -1.23 26.18 -13.50
C TRP A 372 -1.22 26.98 -14.81
N CYS A 373 -0.79 26.32 -15.89
CA CYS A 373 -1.03 26.82 -17.25
C CYS A 373 -2.56 26.76 -17.54
N GLY A 374 -3.05 27.67 -18.39
CA GLY A 374 -4.49 27.86 -18.63
C GLY A 374 -5.24 26.62 -19.13
N GLN A 375 -6.58 26.63 -18.98
CA GLN A 375 -7.49 25.50 -19.25
C GLN A 375 -7.37 24.87 -20.65
N ASN A 376 -6.90 25.60 -21.66
CA ASN A 376 -6.76 25.10 -23.03
C ASN A 376 -5.48 24.29 -23.28
N SER A 377 -4.66 23.99 -22.26
CA SER A 377 -3.36 23.35 -22.48
C SER A 377 -3.46 21.99 -23.17
N PHE A 378 -4.55 21.25 -22.98
CA PHE A 378 -4.75 19.88 -23.49
C PHE A 378 -6.23 19.59 -23.81
N SER A 379 -6.89 20.45 -24.59
CA SER A 379 -8.35 20.51 -24.70
C SER A 379 -9.04 19.23 -25.21
N THR A 380 -8.33 18.36 -25.95
CA THR A 380 -8.90 17.12 -26.50
C THR A 380 -8.29 15.86 -25.89
N LEU A 381 -7.39 15.98 -24.92
CA LEU A 381 -6.68 14.84 -24.35
C LEU A 381 -7.58 14.06 -23.40
N ASP A 382 -7.84 12.80 -23.72
CA ASP A 382 -8.50 11.81 -22.86
C ASP A 382 -7.55 10.62 -22.62
N ILE A 383 -6.85 10.64 -21.49
CA ILE A 383 -5.80 9.68 -21.15
C ILE A 383 -6.12 8.90 -19.86
N ASN A 384 -6.64 7.69 -20.02
CA ASN A 384 -7.02 6.83 -18.90
C ASN A 384 -6.01 5.69 -18.68
N ARG A 385 -4.77 6.02 -18.34
CA ARG A 385 -3.69 5.03 -18.16
C ARG A 385 -2.63 5.46 -17.16
N LYS A 386 -1.94 4.48 -16.57
CA LYS A 386 -0.77 4.65 -15.70
C LYS A 386 0.40 3.75 -16.13
N GLY A 387 1.61 4.07 -15.69
CA GLY A 387 2.84 3.34 -16.04
C GLY A 387 3.21 3.44 -17.51
N HIS A 388 2.82 4.54 -18.17
CA HIS A 388 3.21 4.92 -19.52
C HIS A 388 4.39 5.90 -19.45
N THR A 389 4.94 6.28 -20.61
CA THR A 389 5.99 7.30 -20.72
C THR A 389 5.51 8.46 -21.59
N VAL A 390 6.13 9.63 -21.41
CA VAL A 390 5.92 10.82 -22.25
C VAL A 390 7.28 11.38 -22.67
N SER A 391 7.42 11.69 -23.96
CA SER A 391 8.64 12.24 -24.56
C SER A 391 8.28 13.40 -25.48
N ILE A 392 9.11 14.45 -25.54
CA ILE A 392 8.86 15.64 -26.38
C ILE A 392 9.81 15.64 -27.58
N LEU A 393 9.27 15.74 -28.79
CA LEU A 393 10.01 15.99 -30.03
C LEU A 393 9.50 17.29 -30.65
N GLY A 394 10.31 18.34 -30.60
CA GLY A 394 9.92 19.68 -31.08
C GLY A 394 8.70 20.23 -30.33
N ASP A 395 7.61 20.45 -31.07
CA ASP A 395 6.36 21.01 -30.56
C ASP A 395 5.30 19.96 -30.20
N GLU A 396 5.68 18.68 -30.18
CA GLU A 396 4.78 17.56 -29.93
C GLU A 396 5.29 16.69 -28.78
N ALA A 397 4.35 16.22 -27.96
CA ALA A 397 4.59 15.18 -26.96
C ALA A 397 4.02 13.84 -27.44
N TYR A 398 4.77 12.77 -27.24
CA TYR A 398 4.45 11.41 -27.62
C TYR A 398 4.31 10.56 -26.37
N ILE A 399 3.15 9.91 -26.23
CA ILE A 399 2.79 9.09 -25.07
C ILE A 399 2.66 7.64 -25.51
N PHE A 400 3.42 6.74 -24.90
CA PHE A 400 3.44 5.33 -25.27
C PHE A 400 3.18 4.40 -24.10
N GLY A 401 2.46 3.31 -24.38
CA GLY A 401 2.24 2.20 -23.46
C GLY A 401 1.32 2.52 -22.28
N GLY A 402 1.51 1.79 -21.18
CA GLY A 402 0.76 1.92 -19.93
C GLY A 402 -0.27 0.82 -19.73
N PHE A 403 -0.92 0.87 -18.56
CA PHE A 403 -2.06 0.06 -18.19
C PHE A 403 -3.27 0.95 -17.95
N GLY A 404 -4.38 0.59 -18.57
CA GLY A 404 -5.59 1.41 -18.50
C GLY A 404 -6.61 1.02 -19.54
N LEU A 405 -7.36 2.02 -20.00
CA LEU A 405 -8.46 1.87 -20.93
C LEU A 405 -8.00 2.19 -22.35
N ASP A 406 -8.44 1.39 -23.31
CA ASP A 406 -8.19 1.67 -24.73
C ASP A 406 -9.09 2.84 -25.17
N THR A 407 -8.51 3.83 -25.84
CA THR A 407 -9.21 5.01 -26.37
C THR A 407 -10.19 4.66 -27.49
N THR A 408 -10.08 3.46 -28.09
CA THR A 408 -10.95 3.00 -29.18
C THR A 408 -12.33 2.49 -28.73
N ASP A 409 -12.59 2.40 -27.43
CA ASP A 409 -13.88 1.95 -26.87
C ASP A 409 -15.03 2.98 -27.02
N ASN A 410 -14.82 4.09 -27.72
CA ASN A 410 -15.84 5.10 -28.09
C ASN A 410 -16.72 5.60 -26.91
N GLN A 411 -16.17 5.67 -25.69
CA GLN A 411 -16.88 6.19 -24.51
C GLN A 411 -16.07 7.31 -23.85
N GLU A 412 -16.11 8.47 -24.51
CA GLU A 412 -15.46 9.74 -24.12
C GLU A 412 -15.89 10.24 -22.73
N ASN A 413 -14.99 10.95 -22.04
CA ASN A 413 -15.31 11.96 -21.00
C ASN A 413 -16.01 11.50 -19.71
N GLN A 414 -15.77 10.28 -19.22
CA GLN A 414 -16.30 9.89 -17.91
C GLN A 414 -15.18 9.62 -16.89
N ARG A 415 -15.12 10.42 -15.82
CA ARG A 415 -14.52 10.02 -14.54
C ARG A 415 -15.38 8.88 -13.97
N VAL A 416 -15.00 7.61 -14.18
CA VAL A 416 -15.92 6.48 -14.03
C VAL A 416 -15.79 5.77 -12.68
N PHE A 417 -16.76 5.97 -11.77
CA PHE A 417 -17.03 5.05 -10.65
C PHE A 417 -17.86 3.83 -11.07
N GLN A 418 -17.47 3.14 -12.15
CA GLN A 418 -18.10 1.89 -12.59
C GLN A 418 -17.04 0.88 -13.01
N ALA A 419 -17.30 -0.40 -12.73
CA ALA A 419 -16.45 -1.51 -13.12
C ALA A 419 -16.44 -1.64 -14.66
N ARG A 420 -15.50 -0.98 -15.34
CA ARG A 420 -15.21 -1.25 -16.75
C ARG A 420 -14.58 -2.65 -16.86
N THR A 421 -15.03 -3.43 -17.84
CA THR A 421 -14.76 -4.87 -17.91
C THR A 421 -13.42 -5.27 -18.51
N GLN A 422 -12.62 -4.35 -19.08
CA GLN A 422 -11.27 -4.69 -19.53
C GLN A 422 -10.29 -3.52 -19.43
N GLN A 423 -9.47 -3.54 -18.39
CA GLN A 423 -8.22 -2.79 -18.35
C GLN A 423 -7.14 -3.67 -18.98
N THR A 424 -6.34 -3.11 -19.88
CA THR A 424 -5.30 -3.85 -20.59
C THR A 424 -3.98 -3.08 -20.61
N ARG A 425 -2.91 -3.75 -21.03
CA ARG A 425 -1.67 -3.08 -21.40
C ARG A 425 -1.85 -2.50 -22.79
N LEU A 426 -1.38 -1.29 -22.98
CA LEU A 426 -1.61 -0.52 -24.19
C LEU A 426 -0.35 -0.53 -25.04
N GLY A 427 -0.52 -0.62 -26.36
CA GLY A 427 0.54 -0.43 -27.36
C GLY A 427 0.34 0.84 -28.20
N SER A 428 -0.79 1.53 -28.02
CA SER A 428 -1.12 2.78 -28.73
C SER A 428 -0.10 3.88 -28.42
N VAL A 429 0.26 4.67 -29.43
CA VAL A 429 0.96 5.95 -29.29
C VAL A 429 -0.06 7.08 -29.38
N MET A 430 -0.05 8.01 -28.43
CA MET A 430 -0.81 9.25 -28.53
C MET A 430 0.14 10.40 -28.82
N ARG A 431 -0.21 11.24 -29.79
CA ARG A 431 0.49 12.48 -30.14
C ARG A 431 -0.30 13.65 -29.58
N LEU A 432 0.40 14.57 -28.92
CA LEU A 432 -0.16 15.75 -28.28
C LEU A 432 0.57 16.99 -28.77
N ASN A 433 -0.15 17.90 -29.42
CA ASN A 433 0.38 19.17 -29.89
C ASN A 433 0.50 20.14 -28.70
N LEU A 434 1.71 20.60 -28.42
CA LEU A 434 2.00 21.47 -27.29
C LEU A 434 1.67 22.94 -27.56
N VAL A 435 1.42 23.33 -28.82
CA VAL A 435 0.96 24.68 -29.20
C VAL A 435 -0.52 24.86 -28.95
N ASP A 436 -1.35 24.00 -29.55
CA ASP A 436 -2.81 24.16 -29.58
C ASP A 436 -3.58 23.22 -28.64
N GLY A 437 -2.88 22.25 -28.02
CA GLY A 437 -3.46 21.32 -27.06
C GLY A 437 -4.27 20.18 -27.69
N SER A 438 -4.26 20.04 -29.02
CA SER A 438 -4.91 18.95 -29.73
C SER A 438 -4.16 17.62 -29.56
N SER A 439 -4.89 16.51 -29.59
CA SER A 439 -4.34 15.17 -29.40
C SER A 439 -4.97 14.17 -30.36
N GLU A 440 -4.19 13.20 -30.81
CA GLU A 440 -4.67 12.09 -31.62
C GLU A 440 -3.93 10.78 -31.27
N THR A 441 -4.59 9.65 -31.49
CA THR A 441 -3.96 8.33 -31.39
C THR A 441 -3.38 7.94 -32.74
N LEU A 442 -2.08 7.66 -32.79
CA LEU A 442 -1.40 7.23 -34.01
C LEU A 442 -1.70 5.75 -34.28
N LEU A 443 -1.75 5.39 -35.57
CA LEU A 443 -1.89 4.00 -36.00
C LEU A 443 -0.62 3.22 -35.64
N THR A 444 -0.80 2.05 -35.05
CA THR A 444 0.26 1.09 -34.79
C THR A 444 0.08 -0.14 -35.67
N ASP A 445 1.17 -0.68 -36.17
CA ASP A 445 1.19 -1.87 -37.01
C ASP A 445 2.02 -3.01 -36.36
N GLU A 446 2.26 -4.09 -37.10
CA GLU A 446 3.07 -5.22 -36.62
C GLU A 446 4.55 -4.86 -36.36
N ASN A 447 5.01 -3.69 -36.83
CA ASN A 447 6.35 -3.17 -36.59
C ASN A 447 6.41 -2.24 -35.36
N SER A 448 5.36 -2.22 -34.54
CA SER A 448 5.32 -1.46 -33.29
C SER A 448 5.68 -2.33 -32.08
N PRO A 449 6.20 -1.73 -30.98
CA PRO A 449 6.48 -2.49 -29.78
C PRO A 449 5.21 -3.10 -29.18
N ALA A 450 5.33 -4.32 -28.65
CA ALA A 450 4.21 -4.99 -27.97
C ALA A 450 3.62 -4.12 -26.83
N PRO A 451 2.29 -4.21 -26.58
CA PRO A 451 1.64 -3.49 -25.49
C PRO A 451 2.31 -3.72 -24.14
N ARG A 452 2.67 -2.66 -23.41
CA ARG A 452 3.49 -2.80 -22.20
C ARG A 452 3.30 -1.65 -21.21
N MET A 453 3.52 -1.92 -19.92
CA MET A 453 3.54 -0.92 -18.85
C MET A 453 4.86 -0.95 -18.08
N HIS A 454 5.17 0.16 -17.39
CA HIS A 454 6.37 0.34 -16.58
C HIS A 454 7.69 0.09 -17.34
N HIS A 455 7.66 0.37 -18.65
CA HIS A 455 8.86 0.58 -19.46
C HIS A 455 9.41 1.98 -19.17
N SER A 456 10.62 2.25 -19.67
CA SER A 456 11.21 3.58 -19.65
C SER A 456 11.38 4.12 -21.07
N ALA A 457 11.46 5.44 -21.19
CA ALA A 457 11.69 6.12 -22.45
C ALA A 457 12.67 7.28 -22.24
N VAL A 458 13.51 7.53 -23.25
CA VAL A 458 14.40 8.69 -23.32
C VAL A 458 14.27 9.36 -24.67
N THR A 459 14.53 10.66 -24.72
CA THR A 459 14.65 11.42 -25.96
C THR A 459 16.11 11.72 -26.20
N THR A 460 16.58 11.67 -27.46
CA THR A 460 17.94 12.08 -27.81
C THR A 460 18.17 13.55 -27.46
N LEU A 461 19.42 13.92 -27.18
CA LEU A 461 19.80 15.29 -26.79
C LEU A 461 19.50 16.32 -27.88
N ASP A 462 19.47 15.90 -29.15
CA ASP A 462 19.08 16.73 -30.30
C ASP A 462 17.56 16.77 -30.54
N GLY A 463 16.78 16.00 -29.78
CA GLY A 463 15.31 15.94 -29.92
C GLY A 463 14.83 15.26 -31.20
N SER A 464 15.66 14.43 -31.86
CA SER A 464 15.33 13.77 -33.13
C SER A 464 14.66 12.40 -32.98
N ALA A 465 14.85 11.71 -31.86
CA ALA A 465 14.32 10.35 -31.69
C ALA A 465 13.98 10.02 -30.23
N ILE A 466 13.03 9.09 -30.06
CA ILE A 466 12.68 8.49 -28.76
C ILE A 466 13.20 7.06 -28.73
N TYR A 467 13.80 6.65 -27.62
CA TYR A 467 14.19 5.28 -27.34
C TYR A 467 13.39 4.75 -26.17
N ILE A 468 12.91 3.51 -26.26
CA ILE A 468 12.25 2.83 -25.13
C ILE A 468 12.97 1.53 -24.77
N TYR A 469 12.89 1.15 -23.50
CA TYR A 469 13.44 -0.10 -23.01
C TYR A 469 12.53 -0.77 -21.98
N GLY A 470 12.46 -2.09 -22.07
CA GLY A 470 11.84 -2.96 -21.07
C GLY A 470 10.33 -2.80 -20.94
N GLY A 471 9.84 -2.91 -19.71
CA GLY A 471 8.43 -2.98 -19.36
C GLY A 471 7.89 -4.40 -19.36
N ARG A 472 6.58 -4.54 -19.09
CA ARG A 472 5.92 -5.85 -19.05
C ARG A 472 4.51 -5.82 -19.65
N ASP A 473 4.09 -6.94 -20.23
CA ASP A 473 2.73 -7.14 -20.77
C ASP A 473 1.89 -8.13 -19.93
N GLY A 474 2.56 -8.89 -19.06
CA GLY A 474 1.98 -9.79 -18.08
C GLY A 474 2.80 -9.78 -16.79
N PRO A 475 2.36 -10.48 -15.74
CA PRO A 475 3.15 -10.67 -14.52
C PRO A 475 4.56 -11.21 -14.80
N THR A 476 4.68 -12.26 -15.61
CA THR A 476 5.96 -12.92 -15.90
C THR A 476 6.51 -12.60 -17.29
N LYS A 477 5.79 -11.83 -18.11
CA LYS A 477 6.23 -11.50 -19.47
C LYS A 477 6.81 -10.09 -19.49
N ILE A 478 8.11 -10.06 -19.23
CA ILE A 478 8.92 -8.85 -19.13
C ILE A 478 9.77 -8.72 -20.39
N HIS A 479 9.83 -7.51 -20.91
CA HIS A 479 10.53 -7.18 -22.13
C HIS A 479 11.98 -6.77 -21.84
N ASN A 480 12.87 -7.07 -22.78
CA ASN A 480 14.30 -6.71 -22.75
C ASN A 480 14.79 -6.14 -24.09
N ASP A 481 13.85 -5.72 -24.94
CA ASP A 481 14.06 -5.14 -26.26
C ASP A 481 14.21 -3.60 -26.18
N VAL A 482 14.91 -3.03 -27.16
CA VAL A 482 15.03 -1.58 -27.37
C VAL A 482 14.30 -1.22 -28.66
N TRP A 483 13.57 -0.12 -28.64
CA TRP A 483 12.90 0.42 -29.83
C TRP A 483 13.24 1.88 -30.00
N ARG A 484 13.31 2.33 -31.26
CA ARG A 484 13.45 3.74 -31.62
C ARG A 484 12.21 4.21 -32.34
N PHE A 485 11.81 5.43 -32.06
CA PHE A 485 10.77 6.14 -32.76
C PHE A 485 11.31 7.44 -33.34
N THR A 486 10.97 7.73 -34.60
CA THR A 486 11.17 9.04 -35.23
C THR A 486 9.85 9.53 -35.80
N THR A 487 9.71 10.84 -35.98
CA THR A 487 8.51 11.42 -36.59
C THR A 487 8.38 11.09 -38.08
N GLU A 488 9.49 10.77 -38.74
CA GLU A 488 9.54 10.44 -40.17
C GLU A 488 9.20 8.97 -40.44
N ASP A 489 9.78 8.04 -39.67
CA ASP A 489 9.71 6.60 -39.93
C ASP A 489 8.78 5.85 -38.96
N GLY A 490 8.31 6.51 -37.90
CA GLY A 490 7.56 5.85 -36.82
C GLY A 490 8.45 4.92 -36.00
N TRP A 491 7.88 3.79 -35.54
CA TRP A 491 8.63 2.78 -34.80
C TRP A 491 9.56 1.98 -35.71
N GLY A 492 10.85 2.03 -35.42
CA GLY A 492 11.85 1.11 -35.93
C GLY A 492 12.30 0.17 -34.81
N PRO A 493 12.28 -1.17 -35.00
CA PRO A 493 12.89 -2.07 -34.04
C PRO A 493 14.40 -1.81 -33.99
N LEU A 494 14.89 -1.26 -32.89
CA LEU A 494 16.31 -1.30 -32.55
C LEU A 494 16.63 -2.57 -31.77
N TRP A 495 16.35 -3.69 -32.42
CA TRP A 495 17.08 -4.93 -32.22
C TRP A 495 16.97 -5.66 -30.84
N LYS A 496 17.30 -6.96 -30.84
CA LYS A 496 17.65 -7.76 -29.64
C LYS A 496 19.19 -7.80 -29.61
N ALA A 497 19.83 -7.01 -28.76
CA ALA A 497 21.25 -6.62 -28.87
C ALA A 497 22.30 -7.78 -28.99
N LYS A 498 23.47 -7.42 -29.55
CA LYS A 498 24.74 -8.15 -29.74
C LYS A 498 25.59 -7.68 -28.58
N VAL A 499 26.37 -8.62 -28.11
CA VAL A 499 27.16 -8.53 -26.89
C VAL A 499 28.54 -7.97 -27.22
N ASN A 500 29.03 -7.01 -26.43
CA ASN A 500 30.45 -6.67 -26.49
C ASN A 500 31.27 -7.86 -25.92
N GLN A 501 32.20 -8.44 -26.68
CA GLN A 501 32.85 -9.72 -26.33
C GLN A 501 33.77 -9.67 -25.09
N ALA A 502 33.91 -8.52 -24.44
CA ALA A 502 34.76 -8.34 -23.28
C ALA A 502 33.96 -8.36 -21.95
N GLY A 503 34.00 -9.49 -21.24
CA GLY A 503 33.84 -9.55 -19.78
C GLY A 503 32.41 -9.67 -19.20
N ASP A 504 31.90 -10.89 -19.20
CA ASP A 504 30.84 -11.50 -18.36
C ASP A 504 29.51 -10.75 -18.06
N SER A 505 28.40 -11.39 -18.50
CA SER A 505 26.98 -10.98 -18.57
C SER A 505 26.66 -9.92 -19.65
N SER A 506 25.89 -10.33 -20.64
CA SER A 506 26.02 -9.85 -22.01
C SER A 506 25.00 -8.80 -22.49
N MET A 507 24.01 -8.47 -21.67
CA MET A 507 22.98 -7.44 -21.85
C MET A 507 22.06 -7.44 -20.62
N PRO A 508 21.32 -6.36 -20.32
CA PRO A 508 20.36 -6.38 -19.24
C PRO A 508 19.23 -7.39 -19.52
N LYS A 509 18.87 -8.16 -18.49
CA LYS A 509 17.63 -8.95 -18.47
C LYS A 509 16.43 -8.03 -18.57
N GLY A 510 15.25 -8.58 -18.86
CA GLY A 510 14.04 -7.77 -18.90
C GLY A 510 13.77 -7.08 -17.56
N LEU A 511 13.48 -5.78 -17.63
CA LEU A 511 13.22 -4.93 -16.46
C LEU A 511 11.90 -4.21 -16.59
N TYR A 512 11.22 -4.00 -15.46
CA TYR A 512 10.08 -3.09 -15.34
C TYR A 512 10.22 -2.25 -14.07
N LYS A 513 9.55 -1.09 -14.00
CA LYS A 513 9.65 -0.12 -12.88
C LYS A 513 11.08 0.37 -12.61
N HIS A 514 11.91 0.33 -13.65
CA HIS A 514 13.22 0.98 -13.71
C HIS A 514 13.06 2.40 -14.26
N THR A 515 14.13 3.18 -14.20
CA THR A 515 14.23 4.45 -14.92
C THR A 515 15.25 4.32 -16.05
N ALA A 516 15.05 5.08 -17.13
CA ALA A 516 16.07 5.32 -18.14
C ALA A 516 16.26 6.82 -18.34
N ASN A 517 17.50 7.23 -18.53
CA ASN A 517 17.86 8.63 -18.67
C ASN A 517 18.93 8.82 -19.74
N ILE A 518 18.80 9.89 -20.54
CA ILE A 518 19.80 10.25 -21.55
C ILE A 518 20.95 11.02 -20.89
N MET A 519 22.18 10.57 -21.08
CA MET A 519 23.36 11.17 -20.47
C MET A 519 24.55 11.17 -21.44
N ARG A 520 25.42 12.16 -21.32
CA ARG A 520 26.77 12.11 -21.90
C ARG A 520 27.72 11.39 -20.96
N VAL A 521 28.23 10.25 -21.37
CA VAL A 521 29.24 9.48 -20.62
C VAL A 521 30.45 9.25 -21.51
N ALA A 522 31.63 9.69 -21.06
CA ALA A 522 32.87 9.64 -21.84
C ALA A 522 32.74 10.23 -23.26
N GLY A 523 31.93 11.29 -23.42
CA GLY A 523 31.69 11.97 -24.69
C GLY A 523 30.63 11.33 -25.59
N ARG A 524 30.07 10.17 -25.20
CA ARG A 524 29.04 9.45 -25.96
C ARG A 524 27.66 9.63 -25.34
N GLU A 525 26.65 9.60 -26.19
CA GLU A 525 25.26 9.69 -25.78
C GLU A 525 24.72 8.30 -25.41
N MET A 526 24.30 8.15 -24.16
CA MET A 526 24.00 6.87 -23.55
C MET A 526 22.62 6.90 -22.91
N MET A 527 21.80 5.88 -23.16
CA MET A 527 20.59 5.61 -22.38
C MET A 527 20.99 4.79 -21.16
N VAL A 528 21.03 5.43 -20.00
CA VAL A 528 21.41 4.83 -18.71
C VAL A 528 20.17 4.27 -18.03
N VAL A 529 20.18 2.97 -17.71
CA VAL A 529 19.10 2.25 -17.02
C VAL A 529 19.49 1.96 -15.58
N PHE A 530 18.63 2.35 -14.64
CA PHE A 530 18.87 2.18 -13.20
C PHE A 530 17.68 1.52 -12.49
N GLY A 531 17.99 0.58 -11.59
CA GLY A 531 17.04 -0.16 -10.76
C GLY A 531 16.02 -0.98 -11.57
N GLY A 532 14.82 -1.14 -11.01
CA GLY A 532 13.73 -1.95 -11.56
C GLY A 532 13.70 -3.38 -11.04
N ARG A 533 12.75 -4.18 -11.55
CA ARG A 533 12.55 -5.58 -11.15
C ARG A 533 12.70 -6.52 -12.32
N LEU A 534 13.23 -7.70 -12.01
CA LEU A 534 13.44 -8.82 -12.91
C LEU A 534 12.22 -9.76 -12.93
N GLU A 535 12.24 -10.74 -13.83
CA GLU A 535 11.24 -11.82 -13.90
C GLU A 535 11.20 -12.69 -12.66
N SER A 536 12.35 -12.85 -11.98
CA SER A 536 12.43 -13.53 -10.68
C SER A 536 11.71 -12.78 -9.56
N GLY A 537 11.30 -11.53 -9.78
CA GLY A 537 10.79 -10.64 -8.74
C GLY A 537 11.88 -9.92 -7.94
N GLU A 538 13.16 -10.29 -8.12
CA GLU A 538 14.28 -9.60 -7.50
C GLU A 538 14.46 -8.19 -8.09
N ALA A 539 14.93 -7.27 -7.27
CA ALA A 539 15.30 -5.94 -7.74
C ALA A 539 16.67 -5.98 -8.41
N ASN A 540 16.81 -5.23 -9.51
CA ASN A 540 18.05 -5.10 -10.24
C ASN A 540 19.05 -4.22 -9.47
N ASP A 541 20.26 -4.74 -9.31
CA ASP A 541 21.37 -4.12 -8.58
C ASP A 541 22.51 -3.65 -9.51
N GLN A 542 22.33 -3.81 -10.82
CA GLN A 542 23.28 -3.40 -11.85
C GLN A 542 22.87 -2.09 -12.52
N VAL A 543 23.87 -1.34 -12.99
CA VAL A 543 23.68 -0.12 -13.79
C VAL A 543 24.09 -0.42 -15.23
N TRP A 544 23.13 -0.24 -16.14
CA TRP A 544 23.31 -0.54 -17.55
C TRP A 544 23.31 0.74 -18.36
N ALA A 545 24.04 0.77 -19.48
CA ALA A 545 23.90 1.83 -20.47
C ALA A 545 23.89 1.26 -21.88
N PHE A 546 23.03 1.83 -22.72
CA PHE A 546 22.97 1.54 -24.15
C PHE A 546 23.59 2.71 -24.90
N ASP A 547 24.61 2.42 -25.70
CA ASP A 547 25.25 3.37 -26.60
C ASP A 547 24.38 3.58 -27.83
N LEU A 548 23.90 4.81 -28.03
CA LEU A 548 22.98 5.13 -29.13
C LEU A 548 23.67 5.18 -30.49
N GLU A 549 24.99 5.40 -30.52
CA GLU A 549 25.78 5.46 -31.77
C GLU A 549 26.09 4.05 -32.27
N ASP A 550 26.62 3.19 -31.39
CA ASP A 550 27.05 1.84 -31.76
C ASP A 550 25.93 0.80 -31.62
N GLY A 551 24.85 1.12 -30.88
CA GLY A 551 23.77 0.18 -30.58
C GLY A 551 24.19 -0.97 -29.66
N LEU A 552 25.08 -0.70 -28.71
CA LEU A 552 25.69 -1.71 -27.83
C LEU A 552 25.35 -1.47 -26.35
N TRP A 553 25.07 -2.55 -25.62
CA TRP A 553 24.95 -2.50 -24.17
C TRP A 553 26.31 -2.63 -23.49
N GLY A 554 26.49 -1.84 -22.44
CA GLY A 554 27.54 -2.00 -21.44
C GLY A 554 26.94 -1.94 -20.03
N HIS A 555 27.72 -2.41 -19.05
CA HIS A 555 27.41 -2.24 -17.63
C HIS A 555 28.54 -1.49 -16.94
N PHE A 556 28.20 -0.79 -15.86
CA PHE A 556 29.15 -0.03 -15.08
C PHE A 556 29.45 -0.77 -13.77
N ALA A 557 30.73 -0.93 -13.46
CA ALA A 557 31.16 -1.51 -12.19
C ALA A 557 31.07 -0.45 -11.07
N TRP A 558 30.59 -0.85 -9.90
CA TRP A 558 30.61 0.02 -8.73
C TRP A 558 32.04 0.19 -8.22
N ARG A 559 32.48 1.44 -8.00
CA ARG A 559 33.79 1.71 -7.39
C ARG A 559 33.84 1.33 -5.92
N ASP A 560 32.71 1.44 -5.25
CA ASP A 560 32.56 1.23 -3.82
C ASP A 560 31.38 0.27 -3.58
N GLN A 561 31.67 -0.83 -2.89
CA GLN A 561 30.69 -1.87 -2.60
C GLN A 561 29.70 -1.44 -1.50
N GLU A 562 30.09 -0.57 -0.57
CA GLU A 562 29.18 -0.03 0.44
C GLU A 562 28.15 0.90 -0.21
N GLN A 563 28.60 1.78 -1.12
CA GLN A 563 27.70 2.62 -1.92
C GLN A 563 26.73 1.77 -2.74
N ARG A 564 27.21 0.70 -3.37
CA ARG A 564 26.34 -0.26 -4.07
C ARG A 564 25.28 -0.80 -3.12
N GLN A 565 25.65 -1.33 -1.97
CA GLN A 565 24.69 -1.92 -1.04
C GLN A 565 23.65 -0.91 -0.53
N ALA A 566 24.02 0.36 -0.41
CA ALA A 566 23.13 1.40 0.10
C ALA A 566 21.99 1.79 -0.88
N ILE A 567 22.25 1.80 -2.19
CA ILE A 567 21.29 2.29 -3.21
C ILE A 567 20.85 1.22 -4.22
N SER A 568 21.59 0.12 -4.36
CA SER A 568 21.26 -0.92 -5.35
C SER A 568 20.01 -1.71 -4.98
N GLY A 569 19.33 -2.27 -5.98
CA GLY A 569 18.14 -3.08 -5.75
C GLY A 569 16.92 -2.25 -5.35
N ILE A 570 16.66 -1.15 -6.06
CA ILE A 570 15.45 -0.33 -5.89
C ILE A 570 14.58 -0.31 -7.14
N PHE A 571 13.28 -0.07 -6.98
CA PHE A 571 12.33 0.03 -8.09
C PHE A 571 11.22 1.05 -7.80
N SER A 572 10.48 1.48 -8.81
CA SER A 572 9.45 2.54 -8.71
C SER A 572 9.97 3.88 -8.17
N HIS A 573 11.28 4.10 -8.21
CA HIS A 573 11.91 5.40 -7.95
C HIS A 573 11.71 6.31 -9.18
N SER A 574 11.95 7.60 -9.01
CA SER A 574 12.18 8.49 -10.14
C SER A 574 13.67 8.79 -10.26
N ALA A 575 14.11 9.13 -11.46
CA ALA A 575 15.47 9.58 -11.69
C ALA A 575 15.47 10.63 -12.79
N VAL A 576 16.38 11.58 -12.68
CA VAL A 576 16.52 12.69 -13.63
C VAL A 576 17.98 13.10 -13.77
N VAL A 577 18.35 13.61 -14.94
CA VAL A 577 19.70 14.09 -15.20
C VAL A 577 19.79 15.57 -14.91
N VAL A 578 20.83 15.94 -14.17
CA VAL A 578 21.20 17.32 -13.90
C VAL A 578 22.61 17.55 -14.42
N THR A 579 22.72 18.51 -15.33
CA THR A 579 23.99 18.93 -15.93
C THR A 579 24.51 20.14 -15.17
N ASP A 580 25.71 20.04 -14.64
CA ASP A 580 26.34 21.14 -13.91
C ASP A 580 26.93 22.21 -14.84
N SER A 581 27.47 23.28 -14.24
CA SER A 581 28.11 24.37 -14.98
C SER A 581 29.31 23.94 -15.83
N ASN A 582 29.91 22.78 -15.54
CA ASN A 582 31.04 22.21 -16.27
C ASN A 582 30.60 21.27 -17.40
N GLN A 583 29.30 21.21 -17.71
CA GLN A 583 28.72 20.28 -18.69
C GLN A 583 28.88 18.81 -18.28
N GLN A 584 28.97 18.53 -16.98
CA GLN A 584 29.03 17.18 -16.47
C GLN A 584 27.64 16.73 -16.02
N ASP A 585 27.18 15.63 -16.61
CA ASP A 585 25.89 15.02 -16.27
C ASP A 585 26.02 14.20 -14.98
N SER A 586 25.01 14.34 -14.12
CA SER A 586 24.80 13.49 -12.96
C SER A 586 23.36 12.99 -12.92
N LEU A 587 23.18 11.72 -12.57
CA LEU A 587 21.86 11.14 -12.39
C LEU A 587 21.43 11.33 -10.94
N VAL A 588 20.29 12.00 -10.72
CA VAL A 588 19.69 12.18 -9.40
C VAL A 588 18.54 11.21 -9.26
N VAL A 589 18.62 10.31 -8.27
CA VAL A 589 17.63 9.26 -7.98
C VAL A 589 16.88 9.62 -6.70
N VAL A 590 15.55 9.60 -6.76
CA VAL A 590 14.67 10.00 -5.65
C VAL A 590 13.73 8.85 -5.26
N GLY A 591 13.76 8.49 -3.97
CA GLY A 591 12.82 7.56 -3.36
C GLY A 591 12.79 6.17 -3.99
N GLY A 592 11.59 5.60 -4.11
CA GLY A 592 11.36 4.24 -4.60
C GLY A 592 11.10 3.23 -3.49
N ILE A 593 11.10 1.96 -3.87
CA ILE A 593 10.95 0.82 -2.97
C ILE A 593 12.24 0.00 -2.98
N ARG A 594 12.71 -0.37 -1.80
CA ARG A 594 13.86 -1.25 -1.61
C ARG A 594 13.47 -2.70 -1.83
N GLY A 595 14.26 -3.44 -2.62
CA GLY A 595 13.90 -4.75 -3.12
C GLY A 595 13.78 -5.86 -2.08
N TYR A 596 14.64 -5.87 -1.06
CA TYR A 596 14.75 -7.01 -0.15
C TYR A 596 13.76 -6.98 1.03
N ASP A 597 13.25 -5.81 1.40
CA ASP A 597 12.30 -5.62 2.50
C ASP A 597 11.11 -4.71 2.14
N GLU A 598 10.97 -4.37 0.87
CA GLU A 598 9.85 -3.57 0.33
C GLU A 598 9.65 -2.20 1.00
N ARG A 599 10.65 -1.69 1.73
CA ARG A 599 10.57 -0.39 2.41
C ARG A 599 10.51 0.75 1.40
N VAL A 600 9.58 1.69 1.61
CA VAL A 600 9.51 2.92 0.82
C VAL A 600 10.58 3.91 1.28
N LEU A 601 11.34 4.44 0.33
CA LEU A 601 12.52 5.27 0.58
C LEU A 601 12.20 6.75 0.40
N ASN A 602 12.88 7.59 1.19
CA ASN A 602 12.97 9.04 1.01
C ASN A 602 14.38 9.51 0.62
N SER A 603 15.31 8.58 0.39
CA SER A 603 16.69 8.88 0.05
C SER A 603 16.79 9.59 -1.30
N VAL A 604 17.72 10.52 -1.39
CA VAL A 604 18.07 11.24 -2.62
C VAL A 604 19.54 10.99 -2.90
N TRP A 605 19.85 10.48 -4.08
CA TRP A 605 21.21 10.10 -4.44
C TRP A 605 21.67 10.79 -5.70
N LYS A 606 22.90 11.28 -5.70
CA LYS A 606 23.61 11.75 -6.90
C LYS A 606 24.55 10.64 -7.36
N ILE A 607 24.32 10.14 -8.57
CA ILE A 607 25.12 9.11 -9.23
C ILE A 607 25.94 9.76 -10.35
N THR A 608 27.24 9.49 -10.35
CA THR A 608 28.15 9.92 -11.42
C THR A 608 28.67 8.69 -12.14
N LEU A 609 28.54 8.70 -13.46
CA LEU A 609 29.11 7.70 -14.34
C LEU A 609 30.38 8.24 -14.97
N SER A 610 31.44 7.44 -14.93
CA SER A 610 32.71 7.76 -15.57
C SER A 610 33.20 6.55 -16.32
N GLY A 611 33.93 6.74 -17.41
CA GLY A 611 34.47 5.63 -18.18
C GLY A 611 35.64 6.02 -19.05
N SER A 612 36.47 5.02 -19.36
CA SER A 612 37.40 5.01 -20.50
C SER A 612 36.96 3.92 -21.48
N GLU A 613 37.62 3.82 -22.64
CA GLU A 613 37.35 2.77 -23.64
C GLU A 613 37.38 1.33 -23.07
N GLN A 614 38.05 1.11 -21.93
CA GLN A 614 38.26 -0.21 -21.35
C GLN A 614 37.47 -0.46 -20.06
N GLN A 615 37.01 0.60 -19.36
CA GLN A 615 36.39 0.42 -18.05
C GLN A 615 35.42 1.54 -17.69
N CYS A 616 34.23 1.16 -17.24
CA CYS A 616 33.13 2.05 -16.88
C CYS A 616 32.78 1.87 -15.40
N TRP A 617 32.57 2.98 -14.70
CA TRP A 617 32.48 3.06 -13.25
C TRP A 617 31.28 3.88 -12.75
N VAL A 618 30.63 3.37 -11.71
CA VAL A 618 29.60 4.08 -10.93
C VAL A 618 30.18 4.56 -9.61
N THR A 619 29.84 5.80 -9.25
CA THR A 619 29.97 6.34 -7.89
C THR A 619 28.63 6.95 -7.48
N ALA A 620 28.27 6.83 -6.21
CA ALA A 620 27.02 7.38 -5.69
C ALA A 620 27.27 8.11 -4.36
N GLN A 621 26.59 9.23 -4.19
CA GLN A 621 26.60 10.03 -2.97
C GLN A 621 25.16 10.31 -2.54
N GLU A 622 24.81 9.98 -1.30
CA GLU A 622 23.53 10.38 -0.73
C GLU A 622 23.55 11.86 -0.41
N ILE A 623 22.50 12.56 -0.83
CA ILE A 623 22.23 13.95 -0.48
C ILE A 623 21.27 13.93 0.70
N GLN A 624 21.73 14.46 1.83
CA GLN A 624 20.89 14.62 3.02
C GLN A 624 19.91 15.77 2.79
N VAL A 625 18.68 15.43 2.40
CA VAL A 625 17.65 16.41 2.04
C VAL A 625 16.78 16.76 3.23
N LYS A 626 16.76 18.05 3.58
CA LYS A 626 15.98 18.62 4.70
C LYS A 626 15.13 19.79 4.27
N ALA A 627 14.01 20.03 4.94
CA ALA A 627 13.17 21.18 4.65
C ALA A 627 13.93 22.50 4.92
N ILE A 628 13.61 23.55 4.16
CA ILE A 628 14.28 24.86 4.30
C ILE A 628 14.05 25.48 5.69
N ASN A 629 12.86 25.35 6.28
CA ASN A 629 12.45 26.13 7.46
C ASN A 629 12.33 25.34 8.77
N ASN A 630 12.27 24.01 8.74
CA ASN A 630 11.97 23.21 9.93
C ASN A 630 12.78 21.89 10.03
N ASP A 631 13.79 21.70 9.17
CA ASP A 631 14.64 20.50 9.13
C ASP A 631 13.89 19.15 9.05
N ASP A 632 12.62 19.18 8.64
CA ASP A 632 11.83 17.98 8.32
C ASP A 632 12.51 17.18 7.21
N SER A 633 12.31 15.87 7.22
CA SER A 633 12.78 14.99 6.16
C SER A 633 11.78 14.96 4.99
N LEU A 634 12.27 14.72 3.77
CA LEU A 634 11.39 14.45 2.64
C LEU A 634 10.52 13.22 2.95
N LYS A 635 9.22 13.30 2.64
CA LYS A 635 8.33 12.15 2.81
C LYS A 635 8.73 11.01 1.85
N PRO A 636 8.88 9.77 2.33
CA PRO A 636 9.21 8.61 1.51
C PRO A 636 8.15 8.41 0.44
N ARG A 637 8.56 8.08 -0.78
CA ARG A 637 7.60 7.97 -1.90
C ARG A 637 8.09 7.11 -3.05
N PHE A 638 7.16 6.52 -3.78
CA PHE A 638 7.40 5.76 -5.01
C PHE A 638 6.26 6.01 -6.02
N GLY A 639 6.47 5.65 -7.29
CA GLY A 639 5.48 5.86 -8.36
C GLY A 639 5.22 7.34 -8.70
N HIS A 640 6.09 8.22 -8.19
CA HIS A 640 6.19 9.64 -8.52
C HIS A 640 7.10 9.83 -9.74
N THR A 641 7.12 11.04 -10.28
CA THR A 641 8.05 11.47 -11.32
C THR A 641 8.96 12.57 -10.81
N SER A 642 10.10 12.79 -11.48
CA SER A 642 10.98 13.92 -11.22
C SER A 642 11.40 14.59 -12.52
N VAL A 643 11.54 15.91 -12.50
CA VAL A 643 12.02 16.72 -13.63
C VAL A 643 13.08 17.71 -13.17
N ALA A 644 14.09 17.95 -14.00
CA ALA A 644 15.11 18.97 -13.76
C ALA A 644 14.61 20.30 -14.32
N VAL A 645 14.57 21.33 -13.47
CA VAL A 645 14.11 22.69 -13.81
C VAL A 645 15.24 23.71 -13.73
N GLY A 646 16.47 23.22 -13.80
CA GLY A 646 17.72 23.97 -13.72
C GLY A 646 18.91 23.03 -13.46
N ASP A 647 20.06 23.62 -13.19
CA ASP A 647 21.34 22.95 -12.86
C ASP A 647 21.47 22.52 -11.39
N ASP A 648 20.58 23.00 -10.53
CA ASP A 648 20.54 22.67 -9.09
C ASP A 648 19.14 22.26 -8.61
N ARG A 649 18.11 22.42 -9.45
CA ARG A 649 16.71 22.31 -9.03
C ARG A 649 16.02 21.14 -9.71
N ILE A 650 15.41 20.28 -8.92
CA ILE A 650 14.51 19.23 -9.40
C ILE A 650 13.14 19.40 -8.76
N TRP A 651 12.09 19.14 -9.52
CA TRP A 651 10.74 18.99 -8.99
C TRP A 651 10.39 17.52 -8.90
N VAL A 652 9.79 17.12 -7.79
CA VAL A 652 9.32 15.77 -7.50
C VAL A 652 7.80 15.84 -7.38
N LEU A 653 7.09 15.06 -8.20
CA LEU A 653 5.66 15.23 -8.45
C LEU A 653 4.93 13.90 -8.21
N GLY A 654 3.93 13.94 -7.34
CA GLY A 654 3.03 12.85 -7.00
C GLY A 654 3.64 11.71 -6.18
N GLY A 655 3.10 10.51 -6.42
CA GLY A 655 3.52 9.24 -5.82
C GLY A 655 2.63 8.74 -4.69
N VAL A 656 2.99 7.56 -4.17
CA VAL A 656 2.44 6.96 -2.97
C VAL A 656 3.49 7.00 -1.87
N SER A 657 3.07 7.35 -0.66
CA SER A 657 3.91 7.31 0.53
C SER A 657 3.55 6.13 1.43
N SER A 658 4.51 5.75 2.26
CA SER A 658 4.33 4.82 3.38
C SER A 658 5.23 5.31 4.50
N PRO A 659 4.76 5.34 5.76
CA PRO A 659 3.55 4.68 6.26
C PRO A 659 2.23 5.41 6.05
N GLY A 660 2.26 6.74 5.87
CA GLY A 660 1.07 7.58 5.70
C GLY A 660 0.77 7.86 4.23
N LEU A 661 -0.30 8.62 3.99
CA LEU A 661 -0.63 9.15 2.66
C LEU A 661 0.11 10.46 2.42
N LEU A 662 0.39 10.80 1.16
CA LEU A 662 0.81 12.15 0.82
C LEU A 662 -0.40 13.08 0.96
N GLN A 663 -0.28 14.12 1.77
CA GLN A 663 -1.25 15.21 1.77
C GLN A 663 -1.10 16.06 0.50
N TRP A 664 -2.14 16.80 0.14
CA TRP A 664 -2.16 17.63 -1.07
C TRP A 664 -0.90 18.49 -1.22
N GLN A 665 -0.51 19.23 -0.17
CA GLN A 665 0.67 20.09 -0.21
C GLN A 665 2.01 19.34 -0.27
N GLU A 666 2.02 18.03 -0.01
CA GLU A 666 3.20 17.17 -0.06
C GLU A 666 3.35 16.48 -1.42
N THR A 667 2.34 16.57 -2.28
CA THR A 667 2.35 15.96 -3.61
C THR A 667 3.41 16.56 -4.52
N MET A 668 3.80 17.82 -4.33
CA MET A 668 4.78 18.50 -5.17
C MET A 668 5.84 19.19 -4.32
N VAL A 669 7.11 18.90 -4.60
CA VAL A 669 8.24 19.53 -3.90
C VAL A 669 9.35 19.90 -4.88
N GLU A 670 10.07 20.98 -4.58
CA GLU A 670 11.35 21.32 -5.21
C GLU A 670 12.49 20.91 -4.28
N ILE A 671 13.50 20.23 -4.83
CA ILE A 671 14.76 19.90 -4.14
C ILE A 671 15.89 20.69 -4.79
N ARG A 672 16.72 21.31 -3.95
CA ARG A 672 17.99 21.96 -4.30
C ARG A 672 19.15 21.06 -3.94
N ILE A 673 19.75 20.47 -4.96
CA ILE A 673 20.72 19.37 -4.87
C ILE A 673 21.97 19.79 -4.10
N ASN A 674 22.53 20.95 -4.42
CA ASN A 674 23.78 21.45 -3.86
C ASN A 674 23.65 21.83 -2.37
N THR A 675 22.46 22.28 -1.96
CA THR A 675 22.20 22.69 -0.58
C THR A 675 21.61 21.56 0.28
N GLY A 676 21.13 20.47 -0.33
CA GLY A 676 20.39 19.43 0.38
C GLY A 676 19.10 19.96 1.00
N LYS A 677 18.44 20.93 0.35
CA LYS A 677 17.21 21.53 0.87
C LYS A 677 16.01 21.28 -0.02
N PHE A 678 14.84 21.07 0.57
CA PHE A 678 13.57 20.99 -0.16
C PHE A 678 12.52 21.97 0.37
N GLN A 679 11.58 22.30 -0.50
CA GLN A 679 10.41 23.13 -0.19
C GLN A 679 9.19 22.64 -0.98
N HIS A 680 8.01 22.90 -0.45
CA HIS A 680 6.77 22.50 -1.11
C HIS A 680 6.48 23.41 -2.31
N LEU A 681 5.84 22.86 -3.34
CA LEU A 681 5.26 23.65 -4.41
C LEU A 681 3.77 23.77 -4.12
N ARG A 682 3.25 25.00 -4.14
CA ARG A 682 1.83 25.29 -3.95
C ARG A 682 1.23 25.72 -5.29
N PRO A 683 0.51 24.84 -5.98
CA PRO A 683 -0.22 25.24 -7.18
C PRO A 683 -1.28 26.31 -6.87
N SER A 684 -1.57 27.17 -7.84
CA SER A 684 -2.47 28.32 -7.69
C SER A 684 -3.93 27.96 -7.37
N GLU A 685 -4.33 26.70 -7.58
CA GLU A 685 -5.63 26.14 -7.23
C GLU A 685 -5.49 24.63 -6.97
N PHE A 686 -6.41 24.07 -6.16
CA PHE A 686 -6.52 22.63 -5.98
C PHE A 686 -7.04 21.97 -7.25
N LYS A 687 -6.42 20.85 -7.65
CA LYS A 687 -6.92 19.98 -8.70
C LYS A 687 -6.97 18.55 -8.17
N GLU A 688 -8.09 17.88 -8.41
CA GLU A 688 -8.32 16.50 -8.01
C GLU A 688 -7.52 15.56 -8.92
N LEU A 689 -6.21 15.45 -8.65
CA LEU A 689 -5.25 14.63 -9.38
C LEU A 689 -4.65 13.59 -8.44
N VAL A 690 -4.57 12.34 -8.90
CA VAL A 690 -3.97 11.23 -8.13
C VAL A 690 -2.45 11.25 -8.25
N MET A 691 -1.92 11.55 -9.44
CA MET A 691 -0.48 11.63 -9.73
C MET A 691 0.30 10.37 -9.32
N VAL A 692 -0.24 9.19 -9.59
CA VAL A 692 0.43 7.90 -9.36
C VAL A 692 0.59 7.13 -10.66
N GLY A 693 1.85 6.82 -11.01
CA GLY A 693 2.18 6.22 -12.30
C GLY A 693 1.83 7.11 -13.50
N HIS A 694 1.72 8.42 -13.27
CA HIS A 694 1.66 9.42 -14.33
C HIS A 694 3.04 9.62 -14.98
N ALA A 695 3.09 10.33 -16.10
CA ALA A 695 4.33 10.69 -16.76
C ALA A 695 4.46 12.22 -16.85
N THR A 696 5.69 12.73 -16.73
CA THR A 696 5.98 14.17 -16.80
C THR A 696 7.13 14.48 -17.74
N ALA A 697 7.07 15.63 -18.40
CA ALA A 697 8.16 16.15 -19.22
C ALA A 697 8.31 17.67 -19.06
N VAL A 698 9.50 18.18 -19.37
CA VAL A 698 9.79 19.62 -19.37
C VAL A 698 9.67 20.14 -20.81
N ASP A 699 8.71 21.04 -21.02
CA ASP A 699 8.55 21.77 -22.28
C ASP A 699 9.33 23.08 -22.18
N THR A 700 10.63 23.00 -22.44
CA THR A 700 11.57 24.11 -22.32
C THR A 700 11.20 25.27 -23.24
N SER A 701 10.70 24.98 -24.44
CA SER A 701 10.30 25.99 -25.44
C SER A 701 9.17 26.90 -24.93
N ARG A 702 8.28 26.38 -24.07
CA ARG A 702 7.16 27.14 -23.48
C ARG A 702 7.32 27.42 -21.99
N GLY A 703 8.45 27.03 -21.39
CA GLY A 703 8.77 27.29 -19.99
C GLY A 703 7.79 26.64 -19.01
N ARG A 704 7.43 25.37 -19.21
CA ARG A 704 6.46 24.66 -18.36
C ARG A 704 6.81 23.19 -18.15
N VAL A 705 6.33 22.61 -17.07
CA VAL A 705 6.30 21.16 -16.83
C VAL A 705 4.92 20.65 -17.20
N ILE A 706 4.85 19.60 -18.02
CA ILE A 706 3.60 18.92 -18.35
C ILE A 706 3.51 17.59 -17.62
N GLY A 707 2.30 17.16 -17.29
CA GLY A 707 2.01 15.84 -16.77
C GLY A 707 0.75 15.25 -17.35
N VAL A 708 0.77 13.94 -17.61
CA VAL A 708 -0.30 13.22 -18.31
C VAL A 708 -0.57 11.87 -17.65
N GLY A 709 -1.85 11.49 -17.63
CA GLY A 709 -2.37 10.26 -17.06
C GLY A 709 -2.00 10.06 -15.58
N GLY A 710 -2.06 8.80 -15.13
CA GLY A 710 -1.99 8.43 -13.73
C GLY A 710 -3.32 7.88 -13.20
N GLY A 711 -3.28 7.18 -12.08
CA GLY A 711 -4.49 6.66 -11.43
C GLY A 711 -4.32 5.35 -10.67
N GLY A 712 -5.43 4.69 -10.38
CA GLY A 712 -5.48 3.43 -9.63
C GLY A 712 -6.79 2.67 -9.83
N THR A 713 -6.80 1.36 -9.59
CA THR A 713 -8.04 0.56 -9.65
C THR A 713 -8.83 0.58 -8.34
N CYS A 714 -8.22 1.15 -7.29
CA CYS A 714 -8.79 1.40 -5.97
C CYS A 714 -9.48 0.16 -5.39
N PHE A 715 -8.77 -0.98 -5.39
CA PHE A 715 -9.20 -2.19 -4.66
C PHE A 715 -10.60 -2.72 -5.06
N GLY A 716 -10.99 -2.52 -6.32
CA GLY A 716 -12.30 -2.94 -6.82
C GLY A 716 -13.47 -2.05 -6.39
N PHE A 717 -13.22 -0.93 -5.69
CA PHE A 717 -14.23 0.10 -5.39
C PHE A 717 -14.59 0.94 -6.61
N GLY A 718 -13.74 0.94 -7.64
CA GLY A 718 -13.91 1.71 -8.86
C GLY A 718 -12.59 2.35 -9.26
N ALA A 719 -12.21 2.23 -10.53
CA ALA A 719 -10.97 2.82 -11.00
C ALA A 719 -11.07 4.34 -11.08
N TRP A 720 -9.99 5.03 -10.73
CA TRP A 720 -9.85 6.47 -10.90
C TRP A 720 -8.66 6.78 -11.80
N TRP A 721 -8.86 7.67 -12.77
CA TRP A 721 -7.84 8.06 -13.75
C TRP A 721 -7.73 9.58 -13.83
N ASP A 722 -6.49 10.06 -13.93
CA ASP A 722 -6.19 11.46 -14.24
C ASP A 722 -6.37 11.68 -15.75
N ALA A 723 -7.64 11.68 -16.18
CA ALA A 723 -8.03 11.62 -17.58
C ALA A 723 -7.57 12.84 -18.42
N GLY A 724 -7.35 13.99 -17.78
CA GLY A 724 -6.85 15.20 -18.43
C GLY A 724 -5.37 15.42 -18.16
N GLY A 725 -4.67 16.05 -19.12
CA GLY A 725 -3.32 16.55 -18.91
C GLY A 725 -3.30 17.79 -18.01
N TRP A 726 -2.16 18.07 -17.41
CA TRP A 726 -1.94 19.27 -16.59
C TRP A 726 -0.57 19.87 -16.88
N ALA A 727 -0.42 21.18 -16.64
CA ALA A 727 0.83 21.87 -16.88
C ALA A 727 1.07 22.96 -15.83
N LEU A 728 2.31 23.07 -15.35
CA LEU A 728 2.79 24.02 -14.35
C LEU A 728 3.82 24.95 -14.98
N GLN A 729 3.71 26.25 -14.73
CA GLN A 729 4.68 27.25 -15.20
C GLN A 729 6.00 27.11 -14.42
N LEU A 730 7.13 27.12 -15.12
CA LEU A 730 8.49 27.10 -14.55
C LEU A 730 8.90 28.42 -13.88
#